data_AF-A0A7W9WM41-F1
#
_entry.id   AF-A0A7W9WM41-F1
#
_cell.length_a   1.000
_cell.length_b   1.000
_cell.length_c   1.000
_cell.angle_alpha   90.00
_cell.angle_beta   90.00
_cell.angle_gamma   90.00
#
_symmetry.space_group_name_H-M   'P 1'
#
loop_
_entity.id
_entity.type
_entity.pdbx_description
1 polymer ?
#
loop_
_entity_poly.entity_id
_entity_poly.type
_entity_poly.pdbx_seq_one_letter_code
_entity_poly.pdbx_strand_id
1 'polypeptide(L)'
;MASRDRTHRGILLPALALCLGMHVPAARALTLEVGIYDQKPDVYIARDGRPAGILGELLNEIARQEGWKIRTQACAWEECMRLLAEGRIDLLPDVYYTLERAETFGLHHVPALHSWSQVYARPGQALRSIQDLGGRSIAVLAGSTQQDYLKTTFSGLDIDARADAVQNLESGFQRVQSGLSDAVAADFYIGGMLAHTYQLVATPIVFQPTQAYYAMPKGRHPEVLAAIDRHLSAWQADPESFYYRTLDGWRLPQSLSLLGRHGVWIIAGLSALLALTLAITLLLRIQMSRQRQRLRRTERRLDAILDAIDASVSIKDLDFRYTFANRKHEEFLGVAEGRLIGLRDDDTLKDADSLASIHRNDQAVVDTRERSVSQMTIRPPHGEPRTFLAIKAPMRGPDGALEAICTVSTDITERLRAEETAHHLAVYDTLTGLPNRRTALAHLAQMIESARQGRSIGALLLIDLDGFKRINDMQGHATGDEVLCGIADRLRTSVRDRDLVSRVSADEFVVLLDGLGGNVNDAARNAMHVGEKVRLAICNSAFSIQSRPAYVTASIGLTLIQADSQTTDTVMREADMATHRAKQHGGNQVTFYEEGLQSEVEQRLWLEQDLLQAIGTPVLTLHVQPQFGHDGRVTGGELLARWTHPTRGPVSPALFIPIAEETGLISLLGAWSLQFACDALLALRELGETYPLSLNVSPRQLMEAQFTEYVRDTLESKGVPGNRLIFEITEGVLIQDMQAVARRMQALSLLGIRFSIDDFGTGYSNLAYLKRLPLYELKIDKSLVQDIPNDSDSIAIVQLILAMADQLNLRVVAEGVETEAQSRFLFEHDCHALQGYLLARPMPLEAWLDVVRTRRRHEAGGPA
;
A
#
# COMPACT_ATOMS: atom_id res chain seq x y z
N MET A 1 -49.61 -50.82 17.72
CA MET A 1 -50.39 -50.78 18.99
C MET A 1 -49.38 -50.42 20.08
N ALA A 2 -49.54 -49.34 20.85
CA ALA A 2 -50.58 -49.11 21.86
C ALA A 2 -50.52 -50.19 22.97
N SER A 3 -50.32 -49.86 24.26
CA SER A 3 -50.12 -48.55 24.90
C SER A 3 -49.58 -48.72 26.34
N ARG A 4 -49.57 -47.63 27.14
CA ARG A 4 -49.99 -47.54 28.57
C ARG A 4 -50.18 -48.84 29.38
N ASP A 5 -49.84 -48.92 30.67
CA ASP A 5 -49.20 -47.95 31.59
C ASP A 5 -48.76 -48.68 32.90
N ARG A 6 -47.98 -48.00 33.76
CA ARG A 6 -47.91 -48.13 35.24
C ARG A 6 -47.84 -49.51 35.95
N THR A 7 -46.83 -49.57 36.84
CA THR A 7 -46.83 -50.24 38.17
C THR A 7 -46.88 -51.77 38.20
N HIS A 8 -46.01 -52.46 38.95
CA HIS A 8 -45.98 -52.38 40.41
C HIS A 8 -44.58 -52.54 41.06
N ARG A 9 -44.53 -52.38 42.39
CA ARG A 9 -43.35 -52.61 43.26
C ARG A 9 -42.85 -54.07 43.14
N GLY A 10 -41.54 -54.29 43.15
CA GLY A 10 -40.93 -55.62 43.28
C GLY A 10 -39.40 -55.56 43.41
N ILE A 11 -38.90 -55.71 44.64
CA ILE A 11 -37.48 -55.66 45.05
C ILE A 11 -36.55 -56.50 44.15
N LEU A 12 -35.45 -55.91 43.66
CA LEU A 12 -34.18 -56.61 43.37
C LEU A 12 -33.02 -55.62 43.23
N LEU A 13 -31.80 -56.06 43.56
CA LEU A 13 -30.56 -55.28 43.49
C LEU A 13 -29.46 -56.19 42.91
N PRO A 14 -28.85 -55.80 41.78
CA PRO A 14 -27.38 -55.72 41.67
C PRO A 14 -26.95 -54.30 41.25
N ALA A 15 -25.83 -53.69 41.65
CA ALA A 15 -24.45 -54.11 41.93
C ALA A 15 -23.48 -53.76 40.77
N LEU A 16 -22.27 -53.32 41.16
CA LEU A 16 -21.09 -52.93 40.34
C LEU A 16 -21.24 -51.75 39.36
N ALA A 17 -20.68 -50.61 39.77
CA ALA A 17 -19.57 -49.97 39.06
C ALA A 17 -18.77 -49.10 40.06
N LEU A 18 -17.44 -49.19 40.07
CA LEU A 18 -16.58 -48.41 40.96
C LEU A 18 -15.68 -47.49 40.12
N CYS A 19 -15.93 -46.18 40.18
CA CYS A 19 -15.03 -45.14 39.68
C CYS A 19 -15.02 -43.99 40.68
N LEU A 20 -13.83 -43.46 40.99
CA LEU A 20 -13.70 -42.34 41.93
C LEU A 20 -14.14 -41.04 41.25
N GLY A 21 -15.27 -40.49 41.70
CA GLY A 21 -15.68 -39.11 41.44
C GLY A 21 -15.81 -38.39 42.78
N MET A 22 -15.02 -37.32 42.99
CA MET A 22 -14.94 -36.64 44.28
C MET A 22 -16.30 -36.13 44.78
N HIS A 23 -16.59 -36.30 46.07
CA HIS A 23 -17.74 -35.65 46.71
C HIS A 23 -17.56 -34.13 46.70
N VAL A 24 -18.27 -33.44 45.80
CA VAL A 24 -18.58 -32.03 45.97
C VAL A 24 -19.75 -31.94 46.98
N PRO A 25 -19.59 -31.25 48.12
CA PRO A 25 -20.64 -31.18 49.13
C PRO A 25 -21.82 -30.32 48.66
N ALA A 26 -23.04 -30.69 49.04
CA ALA A 26 -24.25 -29.95 48.68
C ALA A 26 -24.25 -28.55 49.33
N ALA A 27 -24.19 -27.51 48.50
CA ALA A 27 -24.22 -26.12 48.96
C ALA A 27 -25.58 -25.76 49.60
N ARG A 28 -25.53 -25.00 50.70
CA ARG A 28 -26.72 -24.38 51.31
C ARG A 28 -27.21 -23.21 50.44
N ALA A 29 -28.52 -23.09 50.27
CA ALA A 29 -29.12 -21.90 49.64
C ALA A 29 -28.83 -20.64 50.46
N LEU A 30 -28.17 -19.66 49.84
CA LEU A 30 -27.84 -18.37 50.46
C LEU A 30 -29.11 -17.60 50.82
N THR A 31 -29.08 -16.84 51.92
CA THR A 31 -30.18 -15.96 52.33
C THR A 31 -29.60 -14.57 52.56
N LEU A 32 -30.24 -13.54 52.00
CA LEU A 32 -29.81 -12.14 52.07
C LEU A 32 -30.87 -11.32 52.80
N GLU A 33 -30.46 -10.59 53.85
CA GLU A 33 -31.28 -9.56 54.46
C GLU A 33 -31.06 -8.25 53.67
N VAL A 34 -32.06 -7.83 52.89
CA VAL A 34 -31.96 -6.68 51.98
C VAL A 34 -32.66 -5.49 52.61
N GLY A 35 -31.96 -4.36 52.70
CA GLY A 35 -32.56 -3.09 53.12
C GLY A 35 -33.48 -2.55 52.03
N ILE A 36 -34.74 -2.28 52.36
CA ILE A 36 -35.71 -1.70 51.43
C ILE A 36 -36.39 -0.49 52.06
N TYR A 37 -36.39 0.62 51.31
CA TYR A 37 -37.21 1.80 51.50
C TYR A 37 -38.18 1.92 50.29
N ASP A 38 -39.39 2.47 50.46
CA ASP A 38 -40.45 2.42 49.41
C ASP A 38 -40.28 3.55 48.37
N GLN A 39 -39.80 3.18 47.18
CA GLN A 39 -39.51 4.03 46.03
C GLN A 39 -40.08 3.41 44.74
N LYS A 40 -41.41 3.42 44.58
CA LYS A 40 -42.05 3.01 43.30
C LYS A 40 -41.67 3.96 42.14
N PRO A 41 -41.33 3.45 40.95
CA PRO A 41 -41.34 2.04 40.52
C PRO A 41 -39.96 1.36 40.60
N ASP A 42 -38.97 1.91 41.29
CA ASP A 42 -37.57 1.45 41.24
C ASP A 42 -37.28 0.35 42.27
N VAL A 43 -37.61 0.54 43.55
CA VAL A 43 -37.60 -0.53 44.57
C VAL A 43 -38.57 -0.25 45.73
N TYR A 44 -39.31 -1.25 46.20
CA TYR A 44 -40.18 -1.19 47.37
C TYR A 44 -40.53 -2.60 47.88
N ILE A 45 -41.33 -2.74 48.95
CA ILE A 45 -41.85 -4.05 49.42
C ILE A 45 -43.30 -4.27 48.92
N ALA A 46 -43.53 -5.36 48.18
CA ALA A 46 -44.86 -5.76 47.70
C ALA A 46 -45.74 -6.42 48.79
N ARG A 47 -47.02 -6.62 48.49
CA ARG A 47 -48.02 -7.19 49.42
C ARG A 47 -47.74 -8.63 49.86
N ASP A 48 -46.84 -9.33 49.18
CA ASP A 48 -46.35 -10.68 49.50
C ASP A 48 -45.05 -10.67 50.34
N GLY A 49 -44.53 -9.49 50.69
CA GLY A 49 -43.33 -9.32 51.52
C GLY A 49 -42.00 -9.41 50.76
N ARG A 50 -42.01 -9.32 49.42
CA ARG A 50 -40.80 -9.33 48.58
C ARG A 50 -40.39 -7.91 48.13
N PRO A 51 -39.14 -7.69 47.71
CA PRO A 51 -38.81 -6.54 46.87
C PRO A 51 -39.69 -6.52 45.62
N ALA A 52 -40.00 -5.33 45.10
CA ALA A 52 -40.72 -5.12 43.85
C ALA A 52 -40.38 -3.74 43.29
N GLY A 53 -40.78 -3.43 42.05
CA GLY A 53 -40.20 -2.34 41.27
C GLY A 53 -38.91 -2.81 40.58
N ILE A 54 -38.42 -2.05 39.61
CA ILE A 54 -37.40 -2.47 38.62
C ILE A 54 -36.17 -3.15 39.26
N LEU A 55 -35.51 -2.52 40.23
CA LEU A 55 -34.36 -3.11 40.93
C LEU A 55 -34.78 -4.27 41.85
N GLY A 56 -35.95 -4.20 42.48
CA GLY A 56 -36.50 -5.29 43.30
C GLY A 56 -36.89 -6.54 42.49
N GLU A 57 -37.40 -6.36 41.28
CA GLU A 57 -37.81 -7.41 40.34
C GLU A 57 -36.59 -8.02 39.64
N LEU A 58 -35.59 -7.21 39.26
CA LEU A 58 -34.29 -7.69 38.82
C LEU A 58 -33.59 -8.49 39.92
N LEU A 59 -33.54 -7.98 41.16
CA LEU A 59 -32.94 -8.68 42.29
C LEU A 59 -33.68 -9.98 42.65
N ASN A 60 -35.02 -9.99 42.59
CA ASN A 60 -35.81 -11.21 42.73
C ASN A 60 -35.48 -12.25 41.65
N GLU A 61 -35.31 -11.82 40.39
CA GLU A 61 -35.01 -12.71 39.28
C GLU A 61 -33.57 -13.26 39.36
N ILE A 62 -32.59 -12.43 39.75
CA ILE A 62 -31.21 -12.87 40.05
C ILE A 62 -31.24 -13.90 41.19
N ALA A 63 -31.92 -13.60 42.30
CA ALA A 63 -32.09 -14.53 43.40
C ALA A 63 -32.82 -15.82 42.99
N ARG A 64 -33.79 -15.75 42.06
CA ARG A 64 -34.47 -16.93 41.52
C ARG A 64 -33.55 -17.82 40.68
N GLN A 65 -32.61 -17.23 39.93
CA GLN A 65 -31.67 -17.97 39.08
C GLN A 65 -30.45 -18.51 39.85
N GLU A 66 -29.90 -17.73 40.80
CA GLU A 66 -28.78 -18.13 41.66
C GLU A 66 -29.23 -18.92 42.92
N GLY A 67 -30.54 -19.12 43.11
CA GLY A 67 -31.13 -19.93 44.18
C GLY A 67 -31.14 -19.31 45.58
N TRP A 68 -31.01 -17.98 45.67
CA TRP A 68 -31.00 -17.23 46.93
C TRP A 68 -32.41 -17.04 47.51
N LYS A 69 -32.48 -16.77 48.81
CA LYS A 69 -33.71 -16.33 49.50
C LYS A 69 -33.54 -14.90 49.99
N ILE A 70 -34.40 -14.01 49.52
CA ILE A 70 -34.43 -12.63 50.01
C ILE A 70 -35.35 -12.55 51.22
N ARG A 71 -34.93 -11.76 52.20
CA ARG A 71 -35.78 -11.18 53.23
C ARG A 71 -35.62 -9.67 53.17
N THR A 72 -36.68 -8.93 53.47
CA THR A 72 -36.69 -7.46 53.37
C THR A 72 -36.74 -6.85 54.76
N GLN A 73 -35.70 -6.13 55.14
CA GLN A 73 -35.74 -5.25 56.31
C GLN A 73 -36.16 -3.84 55.86
N ALA A 74 -37.33 -3.39 56.32
CA ALA A 74 -37.75 -2.01 56.11
C ALA A 74 -36.89 -1.05 56.96
N CYS A 75 -36.32 -0.03 56.33
CA CYS A 75 -35.53 1.02 56.96
C CYS A 75 -35.73 2.36 56.23
N ALA A 76 -35.43 3.48 56.88
CA ALA A 76 -35.30 4.79 56.21
C ALA A 76 -33.91 4.87 55.55
N TRP A 77 -33.70 5.69 54.52
CA TRP A 77 -32.43 5.72 53.77
C TRP A 77 -31.16 5.83 54.65
N GLU A 78 -31.12 6.79 55.59
CA GLU A 78 -29.99 6.94 56.53
C GLU A 78 -29.83 5.71 57.44
N GLU A 79 -30.95 5.14 57.91
CA GLU A 79 -30.98 3.91 58.70
C GLU A 79 -30.52 2.71 57.87
N CYS A 80 -30.87 2.62 56.58
CA CYS A 80 -30.40 1.58 55.67
C CYS A 80 -28.89 1.71 55.39
N MET A 81 -28.40 2.91 55.09
CA MET A 81 -26.97 3.17 54.89
C MET A 81 -26.15 2.89 56.17
N ARG A 82 -26.70 3.23 57.35
CA ARG A 82 -26.13 2.88 58.65
C ARG A 82 -26.14 1.36 58.90
N LEU A 83 -27.25 0.67 58.64
CA LEU A 83 -27.36 -0.78 58.74
C LEU A 83 -26.45 -1.51 57.73
N LEU A 84 -26.17 -0.93 56.56
CA LEU A 84 -25.23 -1.44 55.57
C LEU A 84 -23.78 -1.28 56.04
N ALA A 85 -23.43 -0.11 56.59
CA ALA A 85 -22.12 0.14 57.21
C ALA A 85 -21.89 -0.78 58.44
N GLU A 86 -22.95 -1.06 59.20
CA GLU A 86 -22.96 -2.02 60.32
C GLU A 86 -23.03 -3.49 59.85
N GLY A 87 -23.16 -3.78 58.54
CA GLY A 87 -23.28 -5.14 58.00
C GLY A 87 -24.48 -5.92 58.54
N ARG A 88 -25.55 -5.22 58.94
CA ARG A 88 -26.81 -5.76 59.46
C ARG A 88 -27.84 -6.04 58.37
N ILE A 89 -27.69 -5.38 57.22
CA ILE A 89 -28.23 -5.81 55.94
C ILE A 89 -27.06 -6.21 55.03
N ASP A 90 -27.25 -7.23 54.19
CA ASP A 90 -26.24 -7.75 53.27
C ASP A 90 -26.15 -6.95 51.97
N LEU A 91 -27.24 -6.30 51.54
CA LEU A 91 -27.37 -5.64 50.24
C LEU A 91 -28.30 -4.42 50.33
N LEU A 92 -27.98 -3.36 49.60
CA LEU A 92 -28.80 -2.15 49.47
C LEU A 92 -28.83 -1.64 48.01
N PRO A 93 -30.01 -1.63 47.35
CA PRO A 93 -30.16 -1.06 46.02
C PRO A 93 -30.00 0.48 45.96
N ASP A 94 -29.90 1.03 44.73
CA ASP A 94 -29.97 2.48 44.41
C ASP A 94 -28.87 3.36 45.08
N VAL A 95 -27.66 2.80 45.21
CA VAL A 95 -26.50 3.51 45.78
C VAL A 95 -25.57 4.03 44.68
N TYR A 96 -25.77 5.30 44.31
CA TYR A 96 -24.96 6.01 43.31
C TYR A 96 -23.47 6.02 43.65
N TYR A 97 -22.64 5.66 42.65
CA TYR A 97 -21.18 5.65 42.74
C TYR A 97 -20.63 7.07 42.94
N THR A 98 -20.01 7.30 44.11
CA THR A 98 -19.08 8.41 44.36
C THR A 98 -17.83 7.83 45.00
N LEU A 99 -16.65 8.46 44.81
CA LEU A 99 -15.37 7.93 45.29
C LEU A 99 -15.41 7.58 46.80
N GLU A 100 -15.88 8.52 47.61
CA GLU A 100 -16.11 8.40 49.06
C GLU A 100 -16.97 7.18 49.47
N ARG A 101 -17.95 6.80 48.63
CA ARG A 101 -18.81 5.62 48.85
C ARG A 101 -18.15 4.34 48.35
N ALA A 102 -17.42 4.39 47.23
CA ALA A 102 -16.64 3.28 46.69
C ALA A 102 -15.46 2.90 47.61
N GLU A 103 -14.91 3.86 48.36
CA GLU A 103 -13.94 3.63 49.43
C GLU A 103 -14.56 2.85 50.60
N THR A 104 -15.81 3.18 50.98
CA THR A 104 -16.51 2.59 52.14
C THR A 104 -17.17 1.23 51.86
N PHE A 105 -17.77 1.05 50.68
CA PHE A 105 -18.63 -0.09 50.35
C PHE A 105 -18.07 -1.00 49.25
N GLY A 106 -18.62 -2.21 49.14
CA GLY A 106 -18.44 -3.08 47.98
C GLY A 106 -19.47 -2.71 46.93
N LEU A 107 -19.05 -2.04 45.86
CA LEU A 107 -19.88 -1.75 44.70
C LEU A 107 -19.61 -2.80 43.62
N HIS A 108 -20.62 -3.11 42.81
CA HIS A 108 -20.46 -3.81 41.54
C HIS A 108 -20.38 -2.78 40.40
N HIS A 109 -20.23 -3.19 39.14
CA HIS A 109 -19.67 -2.35 38.07
C HIS A 109 -20.66 -1.86 36.95
N VAL A 110 -22.01 -1.94 37.07
CA VAL A 110 -22.99 -1.79 35.91
C VAL A 110 -24.22 -0.79 36.12
N PRO A 111 -24.59 0.19 35.18
CA PRO A 111 -25.47 1.45 35.36
C PRO A 111 -26.86 1.77 34.55
N ALA A 112 -27.34 3.07 34.29
CA ALA A 112 -28.79 3.59 34.00
C ALA A 112 -29.36 4.72 32.91
N LEU A 113 -29.96 5.98 33.17
CA LEU A 113 -31.24 6.64 32.51
C LEU A 113 -31.56 8.25 32.18
N HIS A 114 -32.52 8.71 31.24
CA HIS A 114 -32.56 9.88 30.15
C HIS A 114 -33.94 10.76 29.49
N SER A 115 -34.11 11.77 28.42
CA SER A 115 -35.18 12.91 27.78
C SER A 115 -35.28 13.86 26.30
N TRP A 116 -36.39 14.30 25.51
CA TRP A 116 -36.56 15.20 24.17
C TRP A 116 -37.95 15.86 23.52
N SER A 117 -38.04 16.48 22.24
CA SER A 117 -39.26 17.15 21.45
C SER A 117 -39.46 17.20 19.77
N GLN A 118 -40.54 17.78 19.03
CA GLN A 118 -41.03 17.75 17.50
C GLN A 118 -42.28 18.69 16.93
N VAL A 119 -42.81 18.72 15.61
CA VAL A 119 -43.73 19.71 14.75
C VAL A 119 -44.93 19.20 13.69
N TYR A 120 -45.76 20.01 12.87
CA TYR A 120 -47.13 19.73 12.13
C TYR A 120 -47.68 20.44 10.73
N ALA A 121 -48.80 19.97 9.98
CA ALA A 121 -49.62 20.53 8.77
C ALA A 121 -50.95 19.77 8.22
N ARG A 122 -51.69 20.14 7.10
CA ARG A 122 -52.95 19.48 6.54
C ARG A 122 -52.79 18.05 5.91
N PRO A 123 -53.79 17.12 5.96
CA PRO A 123 -53.68 15.78 5.35
C PRO A 123 -53.65 15.82 3.82
N GLY A 124 -52.87 14.92 3.21
CA GLY A 124 -52.72 14.82 1.75
C GLY A 124 -51.81 15.89 1.13
N GLN A 125 -51.43 16.94 1.87
CA GLN A 125 -50.40 17.87 1.43
C GLN A 125 -49.00 17.27 1.64
N ALA A 126 -48.17 17.28 0.61
CA ALA A 126 -46.76 16.93 0.72
C ALA A 126 -45.99 18.09 1.39
N LEU A 127 -45.68 17.93 2.68
CA LEU A 127 -44.82 18.78 3.49
C LEU A 127 -43.93 17.87 4.34
N ARG A 128 -42.65 17.73 3.98
CA ARG A 128 -41.70 16.77 4.58
C ARG A 128 -40.45 17.44 5.13
N SER A 129 -40.14 18.63 4.65
CA SER A 129 -39.01 19.48 4.99
C SER A 129 -39.50 20.93 5.18
N ILE A 130 -38.61 21.81 5.65
CA ILE A 130 -38.90 23.25 5.74
C ILE A 130 -38.94 23.93 4.36
N GLN A 131 -38.30 23.36 3.34
CA GLN A 131 -38.26 23.87 1.96
C GLN A 131 -39.60 23.68 1.24
N ASP A 132 -40.35 22.61 1.55
CA ASP A 132 -41.67 22.33 0.93
C ASP A 132 -42.74 23.41 1.24
N LEU A 133 -42.43 24.31 2.18
CA LEU A 133 -43.25 25.47 2.56
C LEU A 133 -43.14 26.65 1.59
N GLY A 134 -42.24 26.60 0.58
CA GLY A 134 -42.19 27.58 -0.49
C GLY A 134 -43.54 27.71 -1.22
N GLY A 135 -43.94 28.95 -1.48
CA GLY A 135 -45.25 29.33 -2.02
C GLY A 135 -46.42 29.25 -1.02
N ARG A 136 -46.18 29.01 0.28
CA ARG A 136 -47.25 28.71 1.26
C ARG A 136 -47.35 29.71 2.41
N SER A 137 -48.48 29.60 3.11
CA SER A 137 -48.83 30.42 4.27
C SER A 137 -48.75 29.63 5.58
N ILE A 138 -47.90 30.07 6.50
CA ILE A 138 -47.67 29.46 7.81
C ILE A 138 -48.20 30.41 8.86
N ALA A 139 -49.31 30.05 9.50
CA ALA A 139 -49.80 30.82 10.62
C ALA A 139 -48.86 30.64 11.81
N VAL A 140 -48.34 31.73 12.37
CA VAL A 140 -47.44 31.68 13.54
C VAL A 140 -47.75 32.81 14.52
N LEU A 141 -47.59 32.52 15.81
CA LEU A 141 -47.81 33.50 16.88
C LEU A 141 -46.77 34.63 16.78
N ALA A 142 -47.20 35.88 16.90
CA ALA A 142 -46.28 37.01 16.86
C ALA A 142 -45.27 37.00 18.02
N GLY A 143 -43.97 37.14 17.71
CA GLY A 143 -42.89 37.38 18.69
C GLY A 143 -42.52 36.22 19.63
N SER A 144 -42.50 34.98 19.14
CA SER A 144 -41.92 33.84 19.87
C SER A 144 -40.59 33.39 19.26
N THR A 145 -39.79 32.64 20.02
CA THR A 145 -38.58 31.98 19.48
C THR A 145 -38.87 31.06 18.28
N GLN A 146 -40.12 30.63 18.05
CA GLN A 146 -40.51 29.92 16.82
C GLN A 146 -40.88 30.88 15.68
N GLN A 147 -41.52 32.03 15.92
CA GLN A 147 -41.69 33.02 14.84
C GLN A 147 -40.35 33.62 14.44
N ASP A 148 -39.47 33.92 15.38
CA ASP A 148 -38.20 34.56 15.09
C ASP A 148 -37.21 33.56 14.47
N TYR A 149 -37.20 32.30 14.92
CA TYR A 149 -36.54 31.21 14.20
C TYR A 149 -37.12 31.02 12.80
N LEU A 150 -38.44 31.00 12.60
CA LEU A 150 -39.04 30.79 11.27
C LEU A 150 -38.85 32.00 10.33
N LYS A 151 -38.97 33.24 10.81
CA LYS A 151 -38.66 34.44 10.02
C LYS A 151 -37.20 34.44 9.57
N THR A 152 -36.27 34.20 10.51
CA THR A 152 -34.83 34.15 10.24
C THR A 152 -34.48 32.97 9.33
N THR A 153 -35.14 31.83 9.50
CA THR A 153 -34.91 30.63 8.65
C THR A 153 -35.50 30.80 7.26
N PHE A 154 -36.68 31.41 7.09
CA PHE A 154 -37.25 31.67 5.76
C PHE A 154 -36.43 32.72 5.00
N SER A 155 -35.98 33.80 5.65
CA SER A 155 -35.09 34.77 5.00
C SER A 155 -33.66 34.25 4.81
N GLY A 156 -33.17 33.39 5.71
CA GLY A 156 -31.81 32.85 5.68
C GLY A 156 -31.61 31.63 4.77
N LEU A 157 -32.70 30.97 4.35
CA LEU A 157 -32.70 29.85 3.39
C LEU A 157 -33.44 30.19 2.07
N ASP A 158 -33.75 31.47 1.85
CA ASP A 158 -34.46 32.01 0.67
C ASP A 158 -35.76 31.26 0.30
N ILE A 159 -36.61 31.04 1.32
CA ILE A 159 -37.88 30.33 1.18
C ILE A 159 -39.02 31.35 1.09
N ASP A 160 -39.66 31.46 -0.08
CA ASP A 160 -40.85 32.31 -0.31
C ASP A 160 -42.06 31.75 0.45
N ALA A 161 -42.09 31.98 1.77
CA ALA A 161 -43.07 31.43 2.69
C ALA A 161 -43.59 32.54 3.62
N ARG A 162 -44.92 32.71 3.67
CA ARG A 162 -45.54 33.79 4.45
C ARG A 162 -45.82 33.34 5.88
N ALA A 163 -45.01 33.84 6.82
CA ALA A 163 -45.27 33.74 8.25
C ALA A 163 -46.44 34.66 8.66
N ASP A 164 -47.66 34.25 8.33
CA ASP A 164 -48.91 34.95 8.65
C ASP A 164 -49.06 35.12 10.16
N ALA A 165 -48.74 36.33 10.64
CA ALA A 165 -48.75 36.65 12.06
C ALA A 165 -50.18 36.65 12.61
N VAL A 166 -50.50 35.62 13.40
CA VAL A 166 -51.77 35.52 14.13
C VAL A 166 -51.60 35.96 15.59
N GLN A 167 -52.62 36.60 16.16
CA GLN A 167 -52.60 37.03 17.55
C GLN A 167 -52.91 35.91 18.56
N ASN A 168 -53.31 34.72 18.08
CA ASN A 168 -53.38 33.49 18.87
C ASN A 168 -53.20 32.24 17.98
N LEU A 169 -52.71 31.14 18.55
CA LEU A 169 -52.30 29.96 17.79
C LEU A 169 -53.48 29.14 17.22
N GLU A 170 -54.60 29.04 17.94
CA GLU A 170 -55.77 28.27 17.50
C GLU A 170 -56.42 28.89 16.25
N SER A 171 -56.45 30.22 16.13
CA SER A 171 -56.87 30.88 14.89
C SER A 171 -55.98 30.54 13.69
N GLY A 172 -54.70 30.20 13.93
CA GLY A 172 -53.81 29.64 12.93
C GLY A 172 -54.20 28.22 12.51
N PHE A 173 -54.36 27.30 13.47
CA PHE A 173 -54.85 25.94 13.21
C PHE A 173 -56.21 25.93 12.50
N GLN A 174 -57.12 26.83 12.85
CA GLN A 174 -58.45 26.94 12.24
C GLN A 174 -58.41 27.54 10.82
N ARG A 175 -57.51 28.51 10.53
CA ARG A 175 -57.19 28.94 9.15
C ARG A 175 -56.65 27.77 8.33
N VAL A 176 -55.77 26.94 8.90
CA VAL A 176 -55.24 25.76 8.23
C VAL A 176 -56.31 24.68 8.00
N GLN A 177 -57.24 24.46 8.92
CA GLN A 177 -58.37 23.54 8.70
C GLN A 177 -59.31 24.03 7.59
N SER A 178 -59.61 25.33 7.56
CA SER A 178 -60.55 25.96 6.62
C SER A 178 -59.95 26.32 5.24
N GLY A 179 -58.67 26.04 5.00
CA GLY A 179 -57.99 26.32 3.73
C GLY A 179 -57.50 27.76 3.56
N LEU A 180 -57.65 28.62 4.56
CA LEU A 180 -57.19 30.01 4.57
C LEU A 180 -55.70 30.17 4.90
N SER A 181 -55.05 29.10 5.39
CA SER A 181 -53.58 29.00 5.49
C SER A 181 -53.14 27.54 5.29
N ASP A 182 -51.84 27.22 5.27
CA ASP A 182 -51.32 25.88 4.94
C ASP A 182 -50.66 25.10 6.10
N ALA A 183 -49.90 25.76 6.98
CA ALA A 183 -49.17 25.10 8.08
C ALA A 183 -49.04 25.96 9.37
N VAL A 184 -48.51 25.36 10.45
CA VAL A 184 -48.36 25.95 11.81
C VAL A 184 -47.39 25.10 12.67
N ALA A 185 -46.72 25.66 13.69
CA ALA A 185 -45.66 24.99 14.47
C ALA A 185 -45.81 25.05 16.02
N ALA A 186 -45.41 23.98 16.75
CA ALA A 186 -45.43 23.85 18.22
C ALA A 186 -44.65 22.59 18.74
N ASP A 187 -44.36 22.50 20.05
CA ASP A 187 -43.60 21.41 20.77
C ASP A 187 -44.25 19.99 20.73
N PHE A 188 -43.46 18.89 20.80
CA PHE A 188 -43.91 17.50 20.52
C PHE A 188 -45.12 17.02 21.32
N TYR A 189 -45.13 17.23 22.63
CA TYR A 189 -46.21 16.70 23.47
C TYR A 189 -47.37 17.67 23.62
N ILE A 190 -47.16 18.97 23.35
CA ILE A 190 -48.23 19.97 23.34
C ILE A 190 -48.95 20.00 21.98
N GLY A 191 -48.20 20.04 20.87
CA GLY A 191 -48.76 20.12 19.51
C GLY A 191 -49.39 18.83 18.99
N GLY A 192 -48.89 17.66 19.43
CA GLY A 192 -49.34 16.35 18.94
C GLY A 192 -50.80 16.00 19.23
N MET A 193 -51.48 16.72 20.13
CA MET A 193 -52.92 16.57 20.36
C MET A 193 -53.78 17.46 19.45
N LEU A 194 -53.37 18.72 19.23
CA LEU A 194 -54.16 19.69 18.45
C LEU A 194 -54.35 19.25 16.99
N ALA A 195 -53.33 18.61 16.41
CA ALA A 195 -53.42 18.05 15.06
C ALA A 195 -54.61 17.07 14.92
N HIS A 196 -54.80 16.16 15.88
CA HIS A 196 -55.91 15.20 15.87
C HIS A 196 -57.29 15.88 15.99
N THR A 197 -57.39 17.02 16.69
CA THR A 197 -58.65 17.77 16.83
C THR A 197 -59.05 18.47 15.53
N TYR A 198 -58.10 19.15 14.87
CA TYR A 198 -58.36 19.89 13.64
C TYR A 198 -58.26 19.02 12.37
N GLN A 199 -58.10 17.70 12.52
CA GLN A 199 -57.87 16.75 11.41
C GLN A 199 -56.65 17.11 10.56
N LEU A 200 -55.59 17.61 11.22
CA LEU A 200 -54.26 17.87 10.65
C LEU A 200 -53.29 16.73 11.02
N VAL A 201 -52.14 16.66 10.36
CA VAL A 201 -51.09 15.63 10.53
C VAL A 201 -49.75 16.25 10.95
N ALA A 202 -48.84 15.45 11.51
CA ALA A 202 -47.51 15.91 11.95
C ALA A 202 -46.48 15.97 10.79
N THR A 203 -45.45 16.82 10.92
CA THR A 203 -44.30 16.95 9.99
C THR A 203 -42.94 16.75 10.76
N PRO A 204 -41.77 16.49 10.11
CA PRO A 204 -40.64 15.75 10.79
C PRO A 204 -39.35 16.52 11.37
N ILE A 205 -39.09 16.70 12.72
CA ILE A 205 -37.87 17.38 13.39
C ILE A 205 -37.60 16.98 14.92
N VAL A 206 -36.36 16.93 15.56
CA VAL A 206 -36.03 16.37 16.99
C VAL A 206 -34.58 16.58 17.71
N PHE A 207 -34.33 16.54 19.10
CA PHE A 207 -32.96 16.65 19.88
C PHE A 207 -32.76 16.42 21.50
N GLN A 208 -31.52 16.05 22.08
CA GLN A 208 -30.82 16.04 23.50
C GLN A 208 -30.57 14.81 24.59
N PRO A 209 -29.48 14.72 25.50
CA PRO A 209 -28.79 13.51 26.26
C PRO A 209 -28.43 13.43 27.92
N THR A 210 -28.40 12.30 28.81
CA THR A 210 -27.66 11.86 30.18
C THR A 210 -28.09 10.59 31.20
N GLN A 211 -27.29 9.95 32.19
CA GLN A 211 -27.46 8.57 33.01
C GLN A 211 -27.38 8.31 34.68
N ALA A 212 -27.14 7.06 35.35
CA ALA A 212 -27.21 6.63 36.90
C ALA A 212 -26.64 5.18 37.57
N TYR A 213 -26.68 4.75 38.94
CA TYR A 213 -25.93 3.56 39.73
C TYR A 213 -26.42 2.66 41.07
N TYR A 214 -25.61 1.84 41.91
CA TYR A 214 -25.92 0.65 42.96
C TYR A 214 -24.86 0.08 44.16
N ALA A 215 -25.14 -0.76 45.29
CA ALA A 215 -24.15 -1.32 46.40
C ALA A 215 -24.33 -2.56 47.47
N MET A 216 -23.24 -3.08 48.17
CA MET A 216 -23.13 -4.04 49.37
C MET A 216 -22.02 -3.69 50.45
N PRO A 217 -21.91 -4.33 51.65
CA PRO A 217 -20.77 -4.16 52.59
C PRO A 217 -19.43 -4.73 52.05
N LYS A 218 -18.33 -3.99 52.23
CA LYS A 218 -17.07 -4.26 51.54
C LYS A 218 -16.42 -5.59 51.96
N GLY A 219 -16.19 -6.48 50.98
CA GLY A 219 -15.60 -7.81 51.19
C GLY A 219 -16.56 -8.91 51.68
N ARG A 220 -17.85 -8.59 51.92
CA ARG A 220 -18.88 -9.57 52.30
C ARG A 220 -19.63 -10.04 51.06
N HIS A 221 -19.70 -11.36 50.87
CA HIS A 221 -20.33 -12.00 49.71
C HIS A 221 -19.92 -11.39 48.34
N PRO A 222 -18.61 -11.27 48.02
CA PRO A 222 -18.17 -10.77 46.71
C PRO A 222 -18.73 -11.59 45.53
N GLU A 223 -19.06 -12.87 45.75
CA GLU A 223 -19.75 -13.73 44.79
C GLU A 223 -21.18 -13.25 44.45
N VAL A 224 -21.84 -12.51 45.34
CA VAL A 224 -23.16 -11.89 45.10
C VAL A 224 -23.01 -10.64 44.25
N LEU A 225 -22.05 -9.75 44.55
CA LEU A 225 -21.73 -8.61 43.67
C LEU A 225 -21.32 -9.09 42.28
N ALA A 226 -20.45 -10.11 42.19
CA ALA A 226 -20.03 -10.69 40.92
C ALA A 226 -21.16 -11.41 40.19
N ALA A 227 -22.12 -12.01 40.88
CA ALA A 227 -23.33 -12.58 40.27
C ALA A 227 -24.26 -11.48 39.74
N ILE A 228 -24.44 -10.39 40.48
CA ILE A 228 -25.20 -9.22 40.04
C ILE A 228 -24.55 -8.62 38.79
N ASP A 229 -23.23 -8.46 38.75
CA ASP A 229 -22.51 -8.04 37.53
C ASP A 229 -22.70 -9.00 36.36
N ARG A 230 -22.63 -10.33 36.58
CA ARG A 230 -22.89 -11.32 35.51
C ARG A 230 -24.30 -11.16 34.93
N HIS A 231 -25.33 -11.11 35.77
CA HIS A 231 -26.72 -11.05 35.31
C HIS A 231 -27.08 -9.70 34.69
N LEU A 232 -26.61 -8.59 35.26
CA LEU A 232 -26.82 -7.26 34.68
C LEU A 232 -26.08 -7.12 33.34
N SER A 233 -24.82 -7.58 33.25
CA SER A 233 -24.08 -7.58 31.97
C SER A 233 -24.80 -8.43 30.91
N ALA A 234 -25.24 -9.65 31.27
CA ALA A 234 -25.92 -10.56 30.36
C ALA A 234 -27.28 -10.03 29.89
N TRP A 235 -28.07 -9.40 30.77
CA TRP A 235 -29.39 -8.88 30.41
C TRP A 235 -29.35 -7.51 29.73
N GLN A 236 -28.38 -6.65 30.03
CA GLN A 236 -28.24 -5.37 29.32
C GLN A 236 -27.72 -5.56 27.88
N ALA A 237 -27.02 -6.66 27.60
CA ALA A 237 -26.54 -7.04 26.26
C ALA A 237 -27.61 -7.68 25.34
N ASP A 238 -28.73 -8.18 25.87
CA ASP A 238 -29.81 -8.84 25.11
C ASP A 238 -31.10 -8.00 25.10
N PRO A 239 -31.52 -7.42 23.94
CA PRO A 239 -32.75 -6.63 23.82
C PRO A 239 -34.06 -7.38 24.11
N GLU A 240 -34.07 -8.72 24.08
CA GLU A 240 -35.23 -9.57 24.42
C GLU A 240 -35.21 -10.01 25.90
N SER A 241 -34.23 -9.57 26.69
CA SER A 241 -34.01 -10.07 28.06
C SER A 241 -35.09 -9.68 29.06
N PHE A 242 -34.99 -10.22 30.28
CA PHE A 242 -35.86 -9.79 31.39
C PHE A 242 -35.73 -8.29 31.72
N TYR A 243 -34.55 -7.70 31.50
CA TYR A 243 -34.32 -6.26 31.72
C TYR A 243 -35.15 -5.40 30.76
N TYR A 244 -35.04 -5.64 29.44
CA TYR A 244 -35.79 -4.86 28.46
C TYR A 244 -37.30 -5.17 28.46
N ARG A 245 -37.73 -6.41 28.75
CA ARG A 245 -39.16 -6.72 28.93
C ARG A 245 -39.77 -6.03 30.14
N THR A 246 -39.02 -5.91 31.24
CA THR A 246 -39.44 -5.14 32.44
C THR A 246 -39.50 -3.63 32.15
N LEU A 247 -38.77 -3.12 31.14
CA LEU A 247 -38.88 -1.74 30.66
C LEU A 247 -40.02 -1.52 29.65
N ASP A 248 -40.26 -2.47 28.73
CA ASP A 248 -41.27 -2.34 27.68
C ASP A 248 -42.69 -2.67 28.12
N GLY A 249 -42.86 -3.44 29.21
CA GLY A 249 -44.16 -3.69 29.86
C GLY A 249 -44.90 -2.42 30.31
N TRP A 250 -44.23 -1.26 30.33
CA TRP A 250 -44.81 0.05 30.65
C TRP A 250 -45.09 0.93 29.41
N ARG A 251 -45.28 0.34 28.21
CA ARG A 251 -45.66 1.00 26.93
C ARG A 251 -47.09 0.64 26.45
N LEU A 252 -47.65 1.31 25.43
CA LEU A 252 -49.08 1.23 25.02
C LEU A 252 -49.33 1.20 23.47
N PRO A 253 -50.40 0.50 22.95
CA PRO A 253 -50.66 0.30 21.51
C PRO A 253 -52.00 0.87 20.94
N GLN A 254 -52.29 0.62 19.65
CA GLN A 254 -53.42 1.13 18.83
C GLN A 254 -53.73 0.15 17.66
N SER A 255 -54.85 0.14 16.90
CA SER A 255 -56.29 0.52 17.08
C SER A 255 -57.12 0.23 15.80
N LEU A 256 -58.40 -0.21 15.88
CA LEU A 256 -59.35 -0.26 14.73
C LEU A 256 -60.83 -0.10 15.17
N SER A 257 -61.76 0.19 14.25
CA SER A 257 -63.06 0.86 14.53
C SER A 257 -64.34 0.00 14.50
N LEU A 258 -65.35 0.38 15.29
CA LEU A 258 -66.71 -0.17 15.30
C LEU A 258 -67.79 0.94 15.41
N LEU A 259 -68.99 0.64 14.89
CA LEU A 259 -70.30 1.26 15.19
C LEU A 259 -70.57 2.74 14.77
N GLY A 260 -71.11 2.87 13.56
CA GLY A 260 -72.42 3.53 13.43
C GLY A 260 -73.53 2.62 14.00
N ARG A 261 -74.73 3.10 14.34
CA ARG A 261 -75.34 4.42 14.07
C ARG A 261 -76.22 4.83 15.27
N HIS A 262 -75.81 5.90 15.94
CA HIS A 262 -76.49 6.65 17.02
C HIS A 262 -76.78 5.97 18.38
N GLY A 263 -77.04 4.66 18.47
CA GLY A 263 -77.40 4.01 19.75
C GLY A 263 -76.34 4.17 20.86
N VAL A 264 -75.07 3.94 20.54
CA VAL A 264 -73.94 4.10 21.49
C VAL A 264 -73.64 5.58 21.77
N TRP A 265 -73.85 6.46 20.81
CA TRP A 265 -73.27 7.82 20.78
C TRP A 265 -73.82 8.76 21.86
N ILE A 266 -75.07 8.60 22.30
CA ILE A 266 -75.65 9.45 23.37
C ILE A 266 -75.18 8.99 24.75
N ILE A 267 -75.15 7.69 25.01
CA ILE A 267 -74.67 7.10 26.27
C ILE A 267 -73.16 7.30 26.41
N ALA A 268 -72.42 7.14 25.29
CA ALA A 268 -71.02 7.54 25.20
C ALA A 268 -70.84 9.04 25.45
N GLY A 269 -71.69 9.94 24.94
CA GLY A 269 -71.58 11.38 25.18
C GLY A 269 -71.59 11.77 26.66
N LEU A 270 -72.57 11.29 27.43
CA LEU A 270 -72.66 11.60 28.87
C LEU A 270 -71.58 10.87 29.70
N SER A 271 -71.30 9.60 29.39
CA SER A 271 -70.26 8.84 30.08
C SER A 271 -68.87 9.38 29.78
N ALA A 272 -68.64 9.82 28.54
CA ALA A 272 -67.40 10.49 28.13
C ALA A 272 -67.26 11.87 28.75
N LEU A 273 -68.31 12.66 28.99
CA LEU A 273 -68.12 13.98 29.63
C LEU A 273 -67.61 13.85 31.08
N LEU A 274 -68.13 12.88 31.84
CA LEU A 274 -67.66 12.55 33.19
C LEU A 274 -66.29 11.86 33.17
N ALA A 275 -66.08 10.91 32.25
CA ALA A 275 -64.79 10.26 32.09
C ALA A 275 -63.71 11.23 31.56
N LEU A 276 -64.06 12.22 30.74
CA LEU A 276 -63.16 13.23 30.17
C LEU A 276 -62.74 14.26 31.22
N THR A 277 -63.63 14.69 32.12
CA THR A 277 -63.23 15.59 33.22
C THR A 277 -62.28 14.89 34.21
N LEU A 278 -62.56 13.63 34.56
CA LEU A 278 -61.67 12.81 35.40
C LEU A 278 -60.37 12.41 34.65
N ALA A 279 -60.48 12.09 33.36
CA ALA A 279 -59.33 11.75 32.53
C ALA A 279 -58.56 12.98 32.05
N ILE A 280 -59.06 14.21 32.11
CA ILE A 280 -58.26 15.44 31.92
C ILE A 280 -57.45 15.70 33.18
N THR A 281 -57.98 15.51 34.39
CA THR A 281 -57.16 15.59 35.60
C THR A 281 -56.12 14.46 35.67
N LEU A 282 -56.45 13.26 35.18
CA LEU A 282 -55.48 12.17 35.03
C LEU A 282 -54.51 12.39 33.85
N LEU A 283 -54.97 12.89 32.69
CA LEU A 283 -54.14 13.17 31.52
C LEU A 283 -53.29 14.42 31.68
N LEU A 284 -53.64 15.41 32.49
CA LEU A 284 -52.71 16.51 32.81
C LEU A 284 -51.58 16.01 33.72
N ARG A 285 -51.86 15.07 34.63
CA ARG A 285 -50.82 14.37 35.41
C ARG A 285 -49.98 13.45 34.52
N ILE A 286 -50.61 12.66 33.66
CA ILE A 286 -49.96 11.77 32.68
C ILE A 286 -49.31 12.57 31.54
N GLN A 287 -49.71 13.81 31.25
CA GLN A 287 -49.09 14.69 30.25
C GLN A 287 -47.94 15.47 30.87
N MET A 288 -48.00 15.85 32.16
CA MET A 288 -46.82 16.31 32.88
C MET A 288 -45.79 15.19 33.04
N SER A 289 -46.21 13.96 33.37
CA SER A 289 -45.32 12.80 33.38
C SER A 289 -44.89 12.39 31.98
N ARG A 290 -45.73 12.55 30.94
CA ARG A 290 -45.36 12.30 29.54
C ARG A 290 -44.45 13.38 29.00
N GLN A 291 -44.64 14.68 29.26
CA GLN A 291 -43.63 15.68 28.92
C GLN A 291 -42.33 15.29 29.61
N ARG A 292 -42.35 15.01 30.92
CA ARG A 292 -41.27 14.35 31.67
C ARG A 292 -41.08 12.84 31.34
N GLN A 293 -41.44 12.38 30.14
CA GLN A 293 -41.21 11.06 29.47
C GLN A 293 -41.27 11.14 27.90
N ARG A 294 -41.15 12.32 27.27
CA ARG A 294 -40.46 12.51 25.98
C ARG A 294 -39.24 13.29 26.33
N LEU A 295 -39.38 14.46 26.95
CA LEU A 295 -38.50 15.04 27.98
C LEU A 295 -38.40 14.17 29.29
N ARG A 296 -38.50 12.82 29.18
CA ARG A 296 -37.66 11.74 29.79
C ARG A 296 -37.67 10.40 28.99
N ARG A 297 -37.60 10.44 27.65
CA ARG A 297 -37.52 9.27 26.76
C ARG A 297 -36.49 9.36 25.65
N THR A 298 -35.87 10.49 25.37
CA THR A 298 -34.99 10.57 24.19
C THR A 298 -33.86 11.60 24.30
N GLU A 299 -33.34 11.92 25.49
CA GLU A 299 -32.08 11.38 26.00
C GLU A 299 -32.18 9.84 26.08
N ARG A 300 -33.32 9.17 26.45
CA ARG A 300 -33.35 7.65 26.48
C ARG A 300 -33.22 6.99 25.10
N ARG A 301 -33.00 7.81 24.09
CA ARG A 301 -32.90 7.59 22.65
C ARG A 301 -32.14 8.76 21.98
N LEU A 302 -31.46 9.64 22.72
CA LEU A 302 -30.35 10.46 22.19
C LEU A 302 -29.06 10.32 22.99
N ASP A 303 -29.07 9.78 24.20
CA ASP A 303 -28.00 8.88 24.68
C ASP A 303 -28.10 7.56 23.96
N ALA A 304 -29.25 6.86 24.05
CA ALA A 304 -29.45 5.65 23.25
C ALA A 304 -29.67 5.95 21.74
N ILE A 305 -29.20 7.10 21.24
CA ILE A 305 -28.66 7.26 19.89
C ILE A 305 -27.19 7.75 19.93
N LEU A 306 -26.75 8.75 20.72
CA LEU A 306 -25.34 9.21 20.72
C LEU A 306 -24.35 8.26 21.42
N ASP A 307 -24.72 7.60 22.51
CA ASP A 307 -23.98 6.49 23.14
C ASP A 307 -24.20 5.15 22.40
N ALA A 308 -25.32 5.01 21.69
CA ALA A 308 -25.59 3.83 20.84
C ALA A 308 -24.95 3.94 19.43
N ILE A 309 -24.59 5.15 19.02
CA ILE A 309 -23.63 5.43 17.95
C ILE A 309 -22.25 5.15 18.53
N ASP A 310 -21.45 4.35 17.85
CA ASP A 310 -20.07 4.07 18.25
C ASP A 310 -19.14 5.22 17.82
N ALA A 311 -19.38 6.40 18.38
CA ALA A 311 -18.59 7.61 18.16
C ALA A 311 -18.47 8.41 19.45
N SER A 312 -17.34 9.09 19.58
CA SER A 312 -17.01 10.04 20.62
C SER A 312 -17.65 11.39 20.26
N VAL A 313 -18.61 11.88 21.05
CA VAL A 313 -19.38 13.10 20.73
C VAL A 313 -19.26 14.11 21.87
N SER A 314 -18.93 15.35 21.53
CA SER A 314 -18.91 16.45 22.50
C SER A 314 -19.27 17.80 21.88
N ILE A 315 -19.69 18.73 22.72
CA ILE A 315 -19.94 20.13 22.36
C ILE A 315 -19.07 21.00 23.25
N LYS A 316 -18.43 22.02 22.68
CA LYS A 316 -17.67 23.04 23.39
C LYS A 316 -18.26 24.42 23.17
N ASP A 317 -18.17 25.32 24.16
CA ASP A 317 -18.44 26.74 23.94
C ASP A 317 -17.32 27.45 23.14
N LEU A 318 -17.49 28.75 22.87
CA LEU A 318 -16.47 29.59 22.22
C LEU A 318 -15.17 29.73 23.04
N ASP A 319 -15.22 29.41 24.33
CA ASP A 319 -14.08 29.35 25.23
C ASP A 319 -13.42 27.96 25.21
N PHE A 320 -13.81 27.08 24.28
CA PHE A 320 -13.37 25.68 24.15
C PHE A 320 -13.60 24.82 25.40
N ARG A 321 -14.56 25.18 26.27
CA ARG A 321 -14.96 24.37 27.42
C ARG A 321 -16.06 23.41 27.03
N TYR A 322 -15.99 22.16 27.47
CA TYR A 322 -17.05 21.19 27.19
C TYR A 322 -18.38 21.61 27.84
N THR A 323 -19.41 21.79 27.02
CA THR A 323 -20.80 22.00 27.45
C THR A 323 -21.64 20.73 27.31
N PHE A 324 -21.16 19.75 26.55
CA PHE A 324 -21.71 18.40 26.45
C PHE A 324 -20.62 17.38 26.14
N ALA A 325 -20.79 16.16 26.62
CA ALA A 325 -20.06 14.98 26.17
C ALA A 325 -20.97 13.75 26.26
N ASN A 326 -20.91 12.85 25.28
CA ASN A 326 -21.51 11.52 25.39
C ASN A 326 -20.57 10.60 26.18
N ARG A 327 -21.09 9.46 26.64
CA ARG A 327 -20.33 8.54 27.49
C ARG A 327 -19.05 8.05 26.80
N LYS A 328 -19.10 7.82 25.48
CA LYS A 328 -17.95 7.42 24.65
C LYS A 328 -16.83 8.46 24.61
N HIS A 329 -17.11 9.74 24.85
CA HIS A 329 -16.09 10.80 24.92
C HIS A 329 -15.44 10.88 26.30
N GLU A 330 -16.22 10.77 27.38
CA GLU A 330 -15.69 10.73 28.74
C GLU A 330 -14.90 9.43 29.01
N GLU A 331 -15.40 8.27 28.58
CA GLU A 331 -14.68 6.98 28.61
C GLU A 331 -13.35 7.05 27.85
N PHE A 332 -13.33 7.65 26.66
CA PHE A 332 -12.10 7.78 25.88
C PHE A 332 -11.05 8.67 26.56
N LEU A 333 -11.48 9.79 27.15
CA LEU A 333 -10.57 10.69 27.89
C LEU A 333 -10.20 10.16 29.29
N GLY A 334 -10.73 9.01 29.72
CA GLY A 334 -10.50 8.47 31.06
C GLY A 334 -11.13 9.30 32.18
N VAL A 335 -12.15 10.09 31.85
CA VAL A 335 -12.85 11.01 32.77
C VAL A 335 -14.14 10.35 33.24
N ALA A 336 -14.45 10.48 34.53
CA ALA A 336 -15.69 9.93 35.09
C ALA A 336 -16.93 10.68 34.57
N GLU A 337 -18.06 9.98 34.44
CA GLU A 337 -19.28 10.52 33.81
C GLU A 337 -19.72 11.87 34.42
N GLY A 338 -20.00 12.84 33.55
CA GLY A 338 -20.40 14.21 33.89
C GLY A 338 -19.28 15.08 34.49
N ARG A 339 -18.05 14.59 34.62
CA ARG A 339 -16.92 15.39 35.14
C ARG A 339 -16.18 16.18 34.07
N LEU A 340 -16.44 15.95 32.80
CA LEU A 340 -15.79 16.67 31.71
C LEU A 340 -16.34 18.09 31.52
N ILE A 341 -17.58 18.34 31.94
CA ILE A 341 -18.30 19.60 31.71
C ILE A 341 -17.63 20.79 32.41
N GLY A 342 -17.37 21.86 31.65
CA GLY A 342 -16.67 23.08 32.08
C GLY A 342 -15.15 23.05 31.95
N LEU A 343 -14.55 21.87 31.77
CA LEU A 343 -13.12 21.69 31.51
C LEU A 343 -12.76 21.99 30.04
N ARG A 344 -11.48 22.20 29.76
CA ARG A 344 -10.88 22.24 28.41
C ARG A 344 -10.15 20.92 28.13
N ASP A 345 -9.71 20.71 26.88
CA ASP A 345 -8.87 19.55 26.53
C ASP A 345 -7.54 19.55 27.31
N ASP A 346 -6.95 20.73 27.53
CA ASP A 346 -5.73 20.92 28.34
C ASP A 346 -5.85 20.41 29.78
N ASP A 347 -7.06 20.41 30.35
CA ASP A 347 -7.31 19.93 31.71
C ASP A 347 -7.22 18.40 31.78
N THR A 348 -7.57 17.69 30.71
CA THR A 348 -7.72 16.22 30.69
C THR A 348 -6.59 15.53 29.93
N LEU A 349 -6.33 15.92 28.68
CA LEU A 349 -5.21 15.44 27.87
C LEU A 349 -3.88 16.06 28.34
N LYS A 350 -2.79 15.33 28.10
CA LYS A 350 -1.40 15.76 28.39
C LYS A 350 -0.44 15.53 27.20
N ASP A 351 -0.94 14.98 26.10
CA ASP A 351 -0.19 14.74 24.87
C ASP A 351 -0.26 16.01 23.99
N ALA A 352 0.89 16.65 23.79
CA ALA A 352 0.96 17.98 23.18
C ALA A 352 0.55 17.99 21.69
N ASP A 353 0.85 16.92 20.95
CA ASP A 353 0.47 16.80 19.53
C ASP A 353 -1.05 16.60 19.39
N SER A 354 -1.65 15.80 20.28
CA SER A 354 -3.10 15.64 20.38
C SER A 354 -3.79 16.99 20.66
N LEU A 355 -3.32 17.74 21.66
CA LEU A 355 -3.85 19.06 22.01
C LEU A 355 -3.71 20.06 20.85
N ALA A 356 -2.52 20.14 20.25
CA ALA A 356 -2.26 21.03 19.11
C ALA A 356 -3.11 20.69 17.88
N SER A 357 -3.41 19.41 17.64
CA SER A 357 -4.31 18.95 16.59
C SER A 357 -5.77 19.31 16.89
N ILE A 358 -6.24 19.08 18.12
CA ILE A 358 -7.61 19.39 18.54
C ILE A 358 -7.88 20.89 18.45
N HIS A 359 -7.03 21.72 19.08
CA HIS A 359 -7.16 23.19 19.09
C HIS A 359 -7.11 23.79 17.69
N ARG A 360 -6.22 23.32 16.81
CA ARG A 360 -6.16 23.79 15.41
C ARG A 360 -7.48 23.52 14.67
N ASN A 361 -8.08 22.35 14.88
CA ASN A 361 -9.35 21.98 14.26
C ASN A 361 -10.58 22.66 14.90
N ASP A 362 -10.53 23.00 16.20
CA ASP A 362 -11.58 23.81 16.84
C ASP A 362 -11.51 25.28 16.37
N GLN A 363 -10.33 25.91 16.44
CA GLN A 363 -10.13 27.29 15.99
C GLN A 363 -10.52 27.47 14.51
N ALA A 364 -10.15 26.52 13.64
CA ALA A 364 -10.53 26.58 12.22
C ALA A 364 -12.07 26.63 12.00
N VAL A 365 -12.86 25.99 12.87
CA VAL A 365 -14.34 26.05 12.80
C VAL A 365 -14.88 27.37 13.35
N VAL A 366 -14.23 27.96 14.35
CA VAL A 366 -14.58 29.31 14.85
C VAL A 366 -14.32 30.38 13.78
N ASP A 367 -13.15 30.31 13.14
CA ASP A 367 -12.68 31.30 12.17
C ASP A 367 -13.48 31.23 10.85
N THR A 368 -13.63 30.03 10.28
CA THR A 368 -14.36 29.84 9.01
C THR A 368 -15.88 29.88 9.20
N ARG A 369 -16.38 29.44 10.36
CA ARG A 369 -17.81 29.18 10.63
C ARG A 369 -18.43 28.14 9.68
N GLU A 370 -17.60 27.26 9.14
CA GLU A 370 -17.95 26.13 8.27
C GLU A 370 -17.70 24.78 8.97
N ARG A 371 -18.18 23.69 8.37
CA ARG A 371 -17.99 22.32 8.87
C ARG A 371 -16.59 21.82 8.47
N SER A 372 -15.74 21.56 9.46
CA SER A 372 -14.49 20.83 9.25
C SER A 372 -14.71 19.31 9.30
N VAL A 373 -13.96 18.57 8.50
CA VAL A 373 -13.82 17.12 8.59
C VAL A 373 -12.34 16.80 8.58
N SER A 374 -11.87 16.11 9.63
CA SER A 374 -10.45 15.90 9.89
C SER A 374 -10.22 14.51 10.44
N GLN A 375 -9.13 13.87 10.01
CA GLN A 375 -8.63 12.66 10.67
C GLN A 375 -7.63 13.09 11.74
N MET A 376 -7.81 12.63 12.98
CA MET A 376 -6.92 12.95 14.09
C MET A 376 -6.62 11.70 14.94
N THR A 377 -5.34 11.46 15.17
CA THR A 377 -4.90 10.51 16.21
C THR A 377 -4.80 11.26 17.52
N ILE A 378 -5.52 10.79 18.54
CA ILE A 378 -5.51 11.33 19.90
C ILE A 378 -4.95 10.25 20.83
N ARG A 379 -3.97 10.61 21.66
CA ARG A 379 -3.51 9.76 22.74
C ARG A 379 -4.34 10.02 24.00
N PRO A 380 -5.17 9.07 24.47
CA PRO A 380 -5.91 9.24 25.73
C PRO A 380 -4.93 9.26 26.92
N PRO A 381 -5.30 9.83 28.08
CA PRO A 381 -4.39 9.91 29.24
C PRO A 381 -3.91 8.54 29.73
N HIS A 382 -4.75 7.51 29.57
CA HIS A 382 -4.45 6.11 29.88
C HIS A 382 -4.95 5.20 28.75
N GLY A 383 -4.09 4.89 27.76
CA GLY A 383 -4.40 3.91 26.70
C GLY A 383 -3.49 4.00 25.48
N GLU A 384 -3.76 3.15 24.49
CA GLU A 384 -3.16 3.26 23.16
C GLU A 384 -3.70 4.50 22.40
N PRO A 385 -2.91 5.11 21.50
CA PRO A 385 -3.42 6.14 20.58
C PRO A 385 -4.57 5.60 19.73
N ARG A 386 -5.62 6.41 19.59
CA ARG A 386 -6.79 6.10 18.75
C ARG A 386 -6.94 7.12 17.65
N THR A 387 -7.38 6.68 16.47
CA THR A 387 -7.57 7.52 15.29
C THR A 387 -9.06 7.71 15.03
N PHE A 388 -9.49 8.96 15.08
CA PHE A 388 -10.88 9.37 14.90
C PHE A 388 -11.06 10.08 13.56
N LEU A 389 -12.21 9.82 12.92
CA LEU A 389 -12.76 10.72 11.90
C LEU A 389 -13.60 11.78 12.61
N ALA A 390 -12.99 12.92 12.90
CA ALA A 390 -13.60 14.04 13.60
C ALA A 390 -14.31 14.98 12.62
N ILE A 391 -15.63 14.97 12.67
CA ILE A 391 -16.50 15.96 12.03
C ILE A 391 -16.75 17.06 13.07
N LYS A 392 -16.23 18.26 12.83
CA LYS A 392 -16.46 19.44 13.68
C LYS A 392 -17.41 20.41 12.97
N ALA A 393 -18.52 20.74 13.62
CA ALA A 393 -19.58 21.56 13.06
C ALA A 393 -19.88 22.76 13.96
N PRO A 394 -20.02 23.98 13.39
CA PRO A 394 -20.39 25.17 14.13
C PRO A 394 -21.84 25.08 14.58
N MET A 395 -22.06 25.06 15.89
CA MET A 395 -23.40 25.20 16.48
C MET A 395 -23.76 26.67 16.59
N ARG A 396 -24.92 27.02 16.04
CA ARG A 396 -25.42 28.39 15.98
C ARG A 396 -26.66 28.56 16.85
N GLY A 397 -26.74 29.71 17.50
CA GLY A 397 -27.87 30.10 18.32
C GLY A 397 -29.13 30.41 17.52
N PRO A 398 -30.27 30.67 18.19
CA PRO A 398 -31.53 31.07 17.53
C PRO A 398 -31.43 32.38 16.74
N ASP A 399 -30.41 33.18 16.99
CA ASP A 399 -30.07 34.44 16.31
C ASP A 399 -29.08 34.26 15.14
N GLY A 400 -28.58 33.04 14.91
CA GLY A 400 -27.57 32.71 13.89
C GLY A 400 -26.12 32.99 14.27
N ALA A 401 -25.87 33.54 15.47
CA ALA A 401 -24.52 33.69 16.02
C ALA A 401 -23.89 32.31 16.29
N LEU A 402 -22.55 32.24 16.32
CA LEU A 402 -21.85 31.02 16.73
C LEU A 402 -21.88 30.94 18.26
N GLU A 403 -22.47 29.89 18.82
CA GLU A 403 -22.52 29.65 20.28
C GLU A 403 -21.50 28.59 20.72
N ALA A 404 -21.26 27.59 19.86
CA ALA A 404 -20.56 26.38 20.23
C ALA A 404 -19.96 25.63 19.02
N ILE A 405 -19.16 24.60 19.30
CA ILE A 405 -18.63 23.64 18.31
C ILE A 405 -19.12 22.25 18.72
N CYS A 406 -19.87 21.57 17.84
CA CYS A 406 -20.19 20.15 17.99
C CYS A 406 -19.14 19.30 17.28
N THR A 407 -18.50 18.39 18.01
CA THR A 407 -17.57 17.39 17.48
C THR A 407 -18.23 16.01 17.51
N VAL A 408 -18.31 15.35 16.36
CA VAL A 408 -18.65 13.92 16.23
C VAL A 408 -17.43 13.20 15.68
N SER A 409 -16.78 12.41 16.53
CA SER A 409 -15.53 11.70 16.26
C SER A 409 -15.78 10.21 16.27
N THR A 410 -16.05 9.61 15.12
CA THR A 410 -16.17 8.14 15.01
C THR A 410 -14.79 7.53 15.22
N ASP A 411 -14.69 6.55 16.13
CA ASP A 411 -13.46 5.79 16.31
C ASP A 411 -13.26 4.90 15.08
N ILE A 412 -12.27 5.24 14.27
CA ILE A 412 -11.90 4.43 13.10
C ILE A 412 -10.61 3.66 13.39
N THR A 413 -10.20 3.48 14.64
CA THR A 413 -8.98 2.75 14.99
C THR A 413 -9.09 1.27 14.61
N GLU A 414 -10.15 0.57 15.03
CA GLU A 414 -10.36 -0.82 14.61
C GLU A 414 -10.68 -0.91 13.13
N ARG A 415 -11.43 0.05 12.56
CA ARG A 415 -11.69 0.09 11.12
C ARG A 415 -10.41 0.25 10.31
N LEU A 416 -9.53 1.19 10.66
CA LEU A 416 -8.25 1.39 10.00
C LEU A 416 -7.31 0.22 10.25
N ARG A 417 -7.22 -0.33 11.48
CA ARG A 417 -6.45 -1.56 11.74
C ARG A 417 -6.98 -2.75 10.93
N ALA A 418 -8.29 -2.85 10.71
CA ALA A 418 -8.91 -3.90 9.90
C ALA A 418 -8.78 -3.64 8.39
N GLU A 419 -8.84 -2.38 7.93
CA GLU A 419 -8.57 -2.00 6.54
C GLU A 419 -7.08 -2.14 6.21
N GLU A 420 -6.18 -1.80 7.13
CA GLU A 420 -4.73 -2.01 7.08
C GLU A 420 -4.38 -3.50 7.15
N THR A 421 -4.99 -4.28 8.05
CA THR A 421 -4.79 -5.74 8.10
C THR A 421 -5.39 -6.41 6.87
N ALA A 422 -6.58 -6.01 6.40
CA ALA A 422 -7.16 -6.53 5.17
C ALA A 422 -6.33 -6.14 3.95
N HIS A 423 -5.79 -4.92 3.89
CA HIS A 423 -4.84 -4.48 2.87
C HIS A 423 -3.54 -5.28 2.95
N HIS A 424 -3.02 -5.53 4.14
CA HIS A 424 -1.81 -6.31 4.36
C HIS A 424 -2.01 -7.77 3.94
N LEU A 425 -3.11 -8.41 4.29
CA LEU A 425 -3.48 -9.75 3.81
C LEU A 425 -3.77 -9.77 2.30
N ALA A 426 -4.29 -8.67 1.76
CA ALA A 426 -4.57 -8.49 0.34
C ALA A 426 -3.30 -8.28 -0.51
N VAL A 427 -2.18 -7.88 0.11
CA VAL A 427 -0.92 -7.53 -0.57
C VAL A 427 0.25 -8.47 -0.22
N TYR A 428 0.33 -8.98 1.02
CA TYR A 428 1.46 -9.73 1.57
C TYR A 428 1.08 -11.14 2.07
N ASP A 429 2.08 -12.01 2.20
CA ASP A 429 2.07 -13.31 2.87
C ASP A 429 2.26 -13.13 4.38
N THR A 430 1.46 -13.83 5.19
CA THR A 430 1.46 -13.65 6.66
C THR A 430 2.68 -14.23 7.36
N LEU A 431 3.36 -15.22 6.77
CA LEU A 431 4.54 -15.84 7.35
C LEU A 431 5.80 -15.02 7.05
N THR A 432 6.06 -14.74 5.77
CA THR A 432 7.31 -14.11 5.34
C THR A 432 7.27 -12.59 5.26
N GLY A 433 6.07 -11.98 5.31
CA GLY A 433 5.86 -10.56 5.04
C GLY A 433 6.22 -10.14 3.60
N LEU A 434 6.46 -11.09 2.70
CA LEU A 434 6.68 -10.79 1.28
C LEU A 434 5.36 -10.49 0.59
N PRO A 435 5.35 -9.69 -0.48
CA PRO A 435 4.24 -9.65 -1.44
C PRO A 435 3.71 -11.05 -1.78
N ASN A 436 2.38 -11.22 -1.77
CA ASN A 436 1.74 -12.49 -2.07
C ASN A 436 1.53 -12.72 -3.57
N ARG A 437 1.10 -13.92 -3.95
CA ARG A 437 0.78 -14.31 -5.34
C ARG A 437 -0.08 -13.29 -6.10
N ARG A 438 -1.04 -12.62 -5.45
CA ARG A 438 -1.94 -11.67 -6.10
C ARG A 438 -1.22 -10.37 -6.46
N THR A 439 -0.34 -9.90 -5.58
CA THR A 439 0.55 -8.75 -5.84
C THR A 439 1.58 -9.08 -6.92
N ALA A 440 2.18 -10.27 -6.88
CA ALA A 440 3.11 -10.75 -7.89
C ALA A 440 2.50 -10.73 -9.30
N LEU A 441 1.28 -11.29 -9.45
CA LEU A 441 0.57 -11.32 -10.73
C LEU A 441 0.12 -9.93 -11.20
N ALA A 442 -0.25 -9.03 -10.28
CA ALA A 442 -0.60 -7.65 -10.62
C ALA A 442 0.62 -6.86 -11.14
N HIS A 443 1.77 -7.00 -10.50
CA HIS A 443 3.01 -6.35 -10.92
C HIS A 443 3.54 -6.95 -12.22
N LEU A 444 3.44 -8.27 -12.41
CA LEU A 444 3.77 -8.94 -13.65
C LEU A 444 2.92 -8.41 -14.83
N ALA A 445 1.62 -8.19 -14.62
CA ALA A 445 0.76 -7.59 -15.64
C ALA A 445 1.19 -6.15 -16.00
N GLN A 446 1.63 -5.35 -15.01
CA GLN A 446 2.18 -4.01 -15.25
C GLN A 446 3.50 -4.05 -16.03
N MET A 447 4.38 -5.00 -15.75
CA MET A 447 5.65 -5.17 -16.46
C MET A 447 5.45 -5.62 -17.92
N ILE A 448 4.54 -6.57 -18.17
CA ILE A 448 4.17 -6.99 -19.54
C ILE A 448 3.65 -5.79 -20.34
N GLU A 449 2.79 -4.96 -19.74
CA GLU A 449 2.25 -3.77 -20.41
C GLU A 449 3.32 -2.66 -20.61
N SER A 450 4.28 -2.53 -19.70
CA SER A 450 5.44 -1.63 -19.87
C SER A 450 6.37 -2.09 -21.01
N ALA A 451 6.60 -3.40 -21.13
CA ALA A 451 7.41 -4.01 -22.18
C ALA A 451 6.76 -3.83 -23.56
N ARG A 452 5.44 -4.06 -23.69
CA ARG A 452 4.67 -3.78 -24.91
C ARG A 452 4.72 -2.31 -25.34
N GLN A 453 4.84 -1.38 -24.39
CA GLN A 453 5.02 0.05 -24.65
C GLN A 453 6.48 0.42 -25.01
N GLY A 454 7.35 -0.57 -25.23
CA GLY A 454 8.74 -0.40 -25.69
C GLY A 454 9.68 0.23 -24.65
N ARG A 455 9.31 0.22 -23.36
CA ARG A 455 10.04 0.95 -22.31
C ARG A 455 11.26 0.21 -21.79
N SER A 456 11.09 -1.07 -21.45
CA SER A 456 12.15 -1.91 -20.91
C SER A 456 11.74 -3.38 -20.94
N ILE A 457 12.73 -4.25 -21.13
CA ILE A 457 12.62 -5.69 -20.91
C ILE A 457 12.73 -5.96 -19.40
N GLY A 458 11.93 -6.89 -18.91
CA GLY A 458 12.02 -7.42 -17.54
C GLY A 458 12.33 -8.92 -17.54
N ALA A 459 12.37 -9.54 -16.37
CA ALA A 459 12.44 -11.00 -16.23
C ALA A 459 11.61 -11.51 -15.06
N LEU A 460 11.15 -12.76 -15.17
CA LEU A 460 10.54 -13.52 -14.08
C LEU A 460 11.43 -14.70 -13.74
N LEU A 461 11.79 -14.81 -12.46
CA LEU A 461 12.46 -15.97 -11.88
C LEU A 461 11.47 -16.66 -10.94
N LEU A 462 11.08 -17.89 -11.25
CA LEU A 462 10.37 -18.79 -10.34
C LEU A 462 11.40 -19.64 -9.60
N ILE A 463 11.27 -19.71 -8.27
CA ILE A 463 12.25 -20.30 -7.36
C ILE A 463 11.52 -21.36 -6.54
N ASP A 464 11.98 -22.60 -6.61
CA ASP A 464 11.42 -23.74 -5.88
C ASP A 464 12.51 -24.39 -5.02
N LEU A 465 12.17 -24.70 -3.76
CA LEU A 465 13.12 -25.19 -2.76
C LEU A 465 13.28 -26.72 -2.81
N ASP A 466 14.44 -27.17 -3.28
CA ASP A 466 14.76 -28.57 -3.56
C ASP A 466 14.56 -29.46 -2.31
N GLY A 467 13.47 -30.22 -2.31
CA GLY A 467 13.18 -31.18 -1.25
C GLY A 467 12.74 -30.57 0.09
N PHE A 468 12.28 -29.31 0.13
CA PHE A 468 11.81 -28.63 1.34
C PHE A 468 10.80 -29.45 2.16
N LYS A 469 9.92 -30.21 1.51
CA LYS A 469 9.02 -31.16 2.20
C LYS A 469 9.76 -32.08 3.20
N ARG A 470 10.97 -32.56 2.88
CA ARG A 470 11.78 -33.41 3.78
C ARG A 470 12.19 -32.68 5.06
N ILE A 471 12.31 -31.36 5.03
CA ILE A 471 12.61 -30.54 6.21
C ILE A 471 11.39 -30.54 7.14
N ASN A 472 10.19 -30.32 6.61
CA ASN A 472 8.94 -30.46 7.37
C ASN A 472 8.76 -31.88 7.92
N ASP A 473 8.94 -32.91 7.09
CA ASP A 473 8.76 -34.33 7.47
C ASP A 473 9.77 -34.79 8.55
N MET A 474 10.98 -34.24 8.60
CA MET A 474 12.04 -34.64 9.56
C MET A 474 12.22 -33.70 10.76
N GLN A 475 11.86 -32.41 10.64
CA GLN A 475 12.14 -31.37 11.65
C GLN A 475 10.91 -30.56 12.06
N GLY A 476 9.73 -30.87 11.52
CA GLY A 476 8.45 -30.23 11.85
C GLY A 476 8.24 -28.87 11.17
N HIS A 477 6.97 -28.47 11.07
CA HIS A 477 6.56 -27.27 10.33
C HIS A 477 7.19 -25.98 10.85
N ALA A 478 7.35 -25.81 12.17
CA ALA A 478 8.01 -24.62 12.73
C ALA A 478 9.45 -24.44 12.20
N THR A 479 10.20 -25.52 12.01
CA THR A 479 11.53 -25.48 11.39
C THR A 479 11.45 -25.08 9.91
N GLY A 480 10.43 -25.57 9.19
CA GLY A 480 10.16 -25.15 7.81
C GLY A 480 9.77 -23.67 7.70
N ASP A 481 8.99 -23.16 8.64
CA ASP A 481 8.57 -21.76 8.72
C ASP A 481 9.75 -20.83 9.02
N GLU A 482 10.65 -21.22 9.94
CA GLU A 482 11.93 -20.54 10.18
C GLU A 482 12.82 -20.52 8.91
N VAL A 483 12.88 -21.63 8.16
CA VAL A 483 13.59 -21.68 6.85
C VAL A 483 12.97 -20.72 5.83
N LEU A 484 11.64 -20.71 5.69
CA LEU A 484 10.94 -19.87 4.71
C LEU A 484 11.15 -18.36 4.98
N CYS A 485 11.14 -17.95 6.25
CA CYS A 485 11.44 -16.57 6.64
C CYS A 485 12.90 -16.23 6.33
N GLY A 486 13.85 -17.10 6.70
CA GLY A 486 15.27 -16.89 6.39
C GLY A 486 15.57 -16.81 4.88
N ILE A 487 14.81 -17.54 4.05
CA ILE A 487 14.90 -17.47 2.60
C ILE A 487 14.32 -16.14 2.08
N ALA A 488 13.18 -15.69 2.58
CA ALA A 488 12.58 -14.42 2.21
C ALA A 488 13.55 -13.23 2.41
N ASP A 489 14.28 -13.19 3.53
CA ASP A 489 15.24 -12.12 3.81
C ASP A 489 16.51 -12.21 2.94
N ARG A 490 16.99 -13.43 2.64
CA ARG A 490 18.06 -13.65 1.66
C ARG A 490 17.66 -13.22 0.25
N LEU A 491 16.41 -13.44 -0.14
CA LEU A 491 15.89 -13.00 -1.43
C LEU A 491 15.81 -11.46 -1.49
N ARG A 492 15.21 -10.81 -0.48
CA ARG A 492 15.16 -9.33 -0.36
C ARG A 492 16.56 -8.71 -0.50
N THR A 493 17.55 -9.25 0.22
CA THR A 493 18.93 -8.73 0.21
C THR A 493 19.75 -9.12 -1.04
N SER A 494 19.23 -10.02 -1.87
CA SER A 494 19.90 -10.44 -3.12
C SER A 494 19.50 -9.59 -4.34
N VAL A 495 18.37 -8.89 -4.31
CA VAL A 495 17.85 -8.09 -5.43
C VAL A 495 18.04 -6.58 -5.18
N ARG A 496 17.47 -5.71 -6.04
CA ARG A 496 17.44 -4.25 -5.86
C ARG A 496 16.09 -3.82 -5.28
N ASP A 497 16.02 -2.64 -4.68
CA ASP A 497 14.77 -2.07 -4.11
C ASP A 497 13.61 -1.89 -5.13
N ARG A 498 13.91 -1.95 -6.44
CA ARG A 498 12.92 -1.90 -7.53
C ARG A 498 12.36 -3.29 -7.92
N ASP A 499 13.05 -4.36 -7.53
CA ASP A 499 12.76 -5.72 -7.96
C ASP A 499 11.77 -6.36 -6.98
N LEU A 500 10.71 -7.01 -7.48
CA LEU A 500 9.66 -7.56 -6.62
C LEU A 500 9.97 -9.00 -6.20
N VAL A 501 10.39 -9.21 -4.96
CA VAL A 501 10.36 -10.53 -4.32
C VAL A 501 8.94 -10.83 -3.83
N SER A 502 8.42 -12.02 -4.11
CA SER A 502 7.09 -12.48 -3.70
C SER A 502 7.11 -13.94 -3.26
N ARG A 503 6.18 -14.34 -2.37
CA ARG A 503 5.89 -15.74 -2.08
C ARG A 503 4.57 -16.16 -2.73
N VAL A 504 4.61 -17.26 -3.48
CA VAL A 504 3.59 -17.62 -4.49
C VAL A 504 2.86 -18.92 -4.17
N SER A 505 3.51 -19.85 -3.48
CA SER A 505 2.85 -20.96 -2.77
C SER A 505 3.70 -21.43 -1.57
N ALA A 506 3.63 -22.71 -1.20
CA ALA A 506 4.22 -23.24 0.03
C ALA A 506 5.75 -23.04 0.09
N ASP A 507 6.45 -23.56 -0.91
CA ASP A 507 7.90 -23.52 -1.15
C ASP A 507 8.28 -22.79 -2.46
N GLU A 508 7.30 -22.19 -3.14
CA GLU A 508 7.52 -21.37 -4.36
C GLU A 508 7.64 -19.87 -4.03
N PHE A 509 8.73 -19.25 -4.50
CA PHE A 509 8.95 -17.81 -4.50
C PHE A 509 9.07 -17.31 -5.95
N VAL A 510 8.70 -16.05 -6.19
CA VAL A 510 8.92 -15.37 -7.48
C VAL A 510 9.74 -14.11 -7.24
N VAL A 511 10.69 -13.86 -8.13
CA VAL A 511 11.41 -12.59 -8.24
C VAL A 511 11.11 -11.99 -9.61
N LEU A 512 10.59 -10.76 -9.63
CA LEU A 512 10.42 -9.96 -10.85
C LEU A 512 11.53 -8.91 -10.92
N LEU A 513 12.28 -8.91 -12.03
CA LEU A 513 13.36 -7.95 -12.27
C LEU A 513 12.93 -6.93 -13.31
N ASP A 514 12.96 -5.64 -12.98
CA ASP A 514 12.47 -4.57 -13.86
C ASP A 514 13.56 -3.59 -14.32
N GLY A 515 13.38 -3.04 -15.52
CA GLY A 515 14.33 -2.13 -16.15
C GLY A 515 15.69 -2.79 -16.43
N LEU A 516 15.69 -3.98 -17.05
CA LEU A 516 16.92 -4.72 -17.40
C LEU A 516 17.63 -4.17 -18.65
N GLY A 517 16.94 -3.36 -19.46
CA GLY A 517 17.47 -2.71 -20.66
C GLY A 517 16.50 -2.73 -21.83
N GLY A 518 16.96 -2.28 -23.00
CA GLY A 518 16.26 -2.42 -24.29
C GLY A 518 16.80 -3.54 -25.19
N ASN A 519 17.92 -4.16 -24.81
CA ASN A 519 18.55 -5.27 -25.53
C ASN A 519 18.23 -6.60 -24.84
N VAL A 520 17.72 -7.57 -25.60
CA VAL A 520 17.34 -8.91 -25.12
C VAL A 520 18.53 -9.63 -24.49
N ASN A 521 19.72 -9.56 -25.09
CA ASN A 521 20.86 -10.37 -24.67
C ASN A 521 21.52 -9.77 -23.42
N ASP A 522 21.44 -8.45 -23.23
CA ASP A 522 21.82 -7.78 -21.99
C ASP A 522 20.83 -8.06 -20.86
N ALA A 523 19.53 -8.05 -21.16
CA ALA A 523 18.51 -8.41 -20.20
C ALA A 523 18.64 -9.87 -19.75
N ALA A 524 18.88 -10.79 -20.69
CA ALA A 524 19.16 -12.20 -20.41
C ALA A 524 20.38 -12.38 -19.49
N ARG A 525 21.51 -11.74 -19.84
CA ARG A 525 22.75 -11.77 -19.04
C ARG A 525 22.53 -11.23 -17.62
N ASN A 526 21.86 -10.09 -17.49
CA ASN A 526 21.55 -9.45 -16.21
C ASN A 526 20.61 -10.32 -15.35
N ALA A 527 19.57 -10.91 -15.96
CA ALA A 527 18.64 -11.79 -15.26
C ALA A 527 19.34 -13.07 -14.77
N MET A 528 20.18 -13.71 -15.60
CA MET A 528 20.96 -14.88 -15.22
C MET A 528 21.94 -14.57 -14.08
N HIS A 529 22.65 -13.43 -14.14
CA HIS A 529 23.54 -13.00 -13.06
C HIS A 529 22.80 -12.82 -11.72
N VAL A 530 21.62 -12.19 -11.73
CA VAL A 530 20.81 -12.02 -10.52
C VAL A 530 20.24 -13.37 -10.04
N GLY A 531 19.82 -14.25 -10.95
CA GLY A 531 19.36 -15.60 -10.62
C GLY A 531 20.43 -16.45 -9.95
N GLU A 532 21.67 -16.40 -10.47
CA GLU A 532 22.79 -17.13 -9.89
C GLU A 532 23.21 -16.55 -8.53
N LYS A 533 23.21 -15.21 -8.39
CA LYS A 533 23.39 -14.54 -7.08
C LYS A 533 22.34 -15.00 -6.06
N VAL A 534 21.07 -15.05 -6.47
CA VAL A 534 19.94 -15.52 -5.65
C VAL A 534 20.10 -16.99 -5.25
N ARG A 535 20.45 -17.86 -6.20
CA ARG A 535 20.70 -19.29 -5.94
C ARG A 535 21.82 -19.47 -4.93
N LEU A 536 22.96 -18.80 -5.13
CA LEU A 536 24.11 -18.86 -4.24
C LEU A 536 23.77 -18.31 -2.84
N ALA A 537 22.93 -17.28 -2.72
CA ALA A 537 22.47 -16.77 -1.43
C ALA A 537 21.64 -17.81 -0.65
N ILE A 538 20.78 -18.57 -1.32
CA ILE A 538 20.04 -19.68 -0.70
C ILE A 538 21.01 -20.81 -0.26
N CYS A 539 21.92 -21.22 -1.15
CA CYS A 539 22.68 -22.46 -0.98
C CYS A 539 23.94 -22.33 -0.10
N ASN A 540 24.65 -21.19 -0.13
CA ASN A 540 26.02 -21.09 0.40
C ASN A 540 26.12 -21.00 1.93
N SER A 541 25.01 -20.90 2.67
CA SER A 541 25.03 -20.84 4.13
C SER A 541 23.84 -21.57 4.75
N ALA A 542 24.11 -22.38 5.78
CA ALA A 542 23.06 -23.07 6.52
C ALA A 542 22.17 -22.08 7.30
N PHE A 543 20.89 -22.40 7.43
CA PHE A 543 19.99 -21.72 8.36
C PHE A 543 20.28 -22.25 9.78
N SER A 544 20.56 -21.35 10.73
CA SER A 544 20.90 -21.70 12.11
C SER A 544 19.62 -21.77 12.95
N ILE A 545 18.93 -22.91 12.87
CA ILE A 545 17.60 -23.11 13.46
C ILE A 545 17.73 -24.05 14.66
N GLN A 546 17.29 -23.58 15.84
CA GLN A 546 17.30 -24.35 17.09
C GLN A 546 18.66 -25.04 17.37
N SER A 547 19.76 -24.33 17.09
CA SER A 547 21.15 -24.80 17.19
C SER A 547 21.54 -25.97 16.27
N ARG A 548 20.84 -26.14 15.13
CA ARG A 548 21.19 -27.10 14.07
C ARG A 548 21.31 -26.40 12.70
N PRO A 549 22.28 -26.79 11.85
CA PRO A 549 22.38 -26.25 10.50
C PRO A 549 21.39 -26.96 9.55
N ALA A 550 20.41 -26.24 9.03
CA ALA A 550 19.58 -26.69 7.92
C ALA A 550 20.16 -26.20 6.58
N TYR A 551 20.33 -27.11 5.61
CA TYR A 551 20.77 -26.79 4.25
C TYR A 551 19.60 -26.91 3.28
N VAL A 552 19.50 -25.98 2.34
CA VAL A 552 18.46 -25.91 1.31
C VAL A 552 19.14 -25.53 0.01
N THR A 553 18.72 -26.12 -1.11
CA THR A 553 19.07 -25.62 -2.45
C THR A 553 17.82 -25.22 -3.19
N ALA A 554 17.96 -24.48 -4.29
CA ALA A 554 16.82 -24.07 -5.10
C ALA A 554 17.04 -24.32 -6.59
N SER A 555 16.00 -24.83 -7.23
CA SER A 555 15.86 -24.85 -8.69
C SER A 555 15.19 -23.56 -9.14
N ILE A 556 15.75 -22.88 -10.13
CA ILE A 556 15.27 -21.56 -10.59
C ILE A 556 14.97 -21.59 -12.09
N GLY A 557 13.71 -21.45 -12.45
CA GLY A 557 13.27 -21.25 -13.83
C GLY A 557 13.15 -19.77 -14.18
N LEU A 558 13.69 -19.38 -15.33
CA LEU A 558 13.84 -17.98 -15.73
C LEU A 558 13.21 -17.76 -17.12
N THR A 559 12.36 -16.75 -17.26
CA THR A 559 11.89 -16.25 -18.58
C THR A 559 11.98 -14.73 -18.65
N LEU A 560 12.09 -14.18 -19.86
CA LEU A 560 12.08 -12.74 -20.09
C LEU A 560 10.66 -12.22 -20.30
N ILE A 561 10.42 -10.99 -19.87
CA ILE A 561 9.17 -10.25 -20.07
C ILE A 561 9.41 -9.25 -21.20
N GLN A 562 8.84 -9.52 -22.36
CA GLN A 562 9.11 -8.83 -23.63
C GLN A 562 7.82 -8.21 -24.21
N ALA A 563 7.94 -7.52 -25.35
CA ALA A 563 6.84 -6.81 -26.00
C ALA A 563 5.81 -7.72 -26.73
N ASP A 564 6.07 -9.03 -26.77
CA ASP A 564 5.29 -10.04 -27.48
C ASP A 564 3.91 -10.30 -26.84
N SER A 565 3.15 -11.22 -27.43
CA SER A 565 1.79 -11.62 -27.01
C SER A 565 1.72 -12.40 -25.68
N GLN A 566 2.75 -12.29 -24.85
CA GLN A 566 2.81 -12.84 -23.49
C GLN A 566 1.63 -12.35 -22.62
N THR A 567 1.19 -13.21 -21.70
CA THR A 567 0.26 -12.88 -20.62
C THR A 567 0.82 -13.38 -19.29
N THR A 568 0.25 -12.95 -18.16
CA THR A 568 0.64 -13.46 -16.83
C THR A 568 0.64 -14.99 -16.77
N ASP A 569 -0.29 -15.64 -17.46
CA ASP A 569 -0.42 -17.10 -17.48
C ASP A 569 0.55 -17.79 -18.45
N THR A 570 1.10 -17.10 -19.45
CA THR A 570 2.19 -17.67 -20.27
C THR A 570 3.51 -17.55 -19.54
N VAL A 571 3.87 -16.36 -19.05
CA VAL A 571 5.15 -16.09 -18.38
C VAL A 571 5.33 -16.96 -17.13
N MET A 572 4.28 -17.13 -16.31
CA MET A 572 4.32 -18.04 -15.16
C MET A 572 4.53 -19.52 -15.57
N ARG A 573 3.97 -19.95 -16.72
CA ARG A 573 4.10 -21.32 -17.24
C ARG A 573 5.46 -21.57 -17.88
N GLU A 574 6.01 -20.57 -18.56
CA GLU A 574 7.36 -20.59 -19.11
C GLU A 574 8.40 -20.79 -17.99
N ALA A 575 8.27 -20.03 -16.89
CA ALA A 575 9.12 -20.19 -15.71
C ALA A 575 8.90 -21.50 -14.94
N ASP A 576 7.67 -22.01 -14.85
CA ASP A 576 7.38 -23.34 -14.29
C ASP A 576 8.06 -24.45 -15.10
N MET A 577 7.90 -24.46 -16.43
CA MET A 577 8.59 -25.39 -17.32
C MET A 577 10.11 -25.31 -17.19
N ALA A 578 10.66 -24.10 -17.06
CA ALA A 578 12.09 -23.88 -16.85
C ALA A 578 12.57 -24.38 -15.46
N THR A 579 11.77 -24.19 -14.41
CA THR A 579 12.05 -24.68 -13.04
C THR A 579 12.02 -26.21 -13.01
N HIS A 580 11.07 -26.80 -13.73
CA HIS A 580 11.00 -28.24 -13.91
C HIS A 580 12.19 -28.79 -14.71
N ARG A 581 12.65 -28.08 -15.75
CA ARG A 581 13.89 -28.40 -16.49
C ARG A 581 15.12 -28.35 -15.55
N ALA A 582 15.25 -27.34 -14.69
CA ALA A 582 16.32 -27.24 -13.70
C ALA A 582 16.32 -28.44 -12.72
N LYS A 583 15.15 -28.85 -12.22
CA LYS A 583 14.99 -30.06 -11.39
C LYS A 583 15.41 -31.34 -12.09
N GLN A 584 15.01 -31.53 -13.35
CA GLN A 584 15.37 -32.72 -14.14
C GLN A 584 16.89 -32.84 -14.37
N HIS A 585 17.60 -31.71 -14.49
CA HIS A 585 19.06 -31.67 -14.64
C HIS A 585 19.83 -31.73 -13.30
N GLY A 586 19.18 -32.18 -12.23
CA GLY A 586 19.80 -32.42 -10.91
C GLY A 586 19.42 -31.42 -9.81
N GLY A 587 18.61 -30.40 -10.13
CA GLY A 587 18.25 -29.31 -9.23
C GLY A 587 19.39 -28.32 -9.00
N ASN A 588 19.25 -27.45 -7.99
CA ASN A 588 20.28 -26.50 -7.56
C ASN A 588 20.95 -25.69 -8.70
N GLN A 589 20.16 -25.19 -9.67
CA GLN A 589 20.66 -24.44 -10.82
C GLN A 589 19.63 -23.43 -11.35
N VAL A 590 20.11 -22.48 -12.17
CA VAL A 590 19.28 -21.51 -12.90
C VAL A 590 19.14 -21.98 -14.35
N THR A 591 17.94 -21.89 -14.92
CA THR A 591 17.66 -22.38 -16.27
C THR A 591 16.66 -21.48 -16.98
N PHE A 592 16.98 -21.02 -18.19
CA PHE A 592 16.04 -20.30 -19.06
C PHE A 592 14.91 -21.23 -19.57
N TYR A 593 13.76 -20.65 -19.85
CA TYR A 593 12.72 -21.29 -20.67
C TYR A 593 13.23 -21.56 -22.11
N GLU A 594 13.87 -20.57 -22.72
CA GLU A 594 14.48 -20.65 -24.05
C GLU A 594 15.90 -21.25 -23.99
N GLU A 595 16.08 -22.44 -24.57
CA GLU A 595 17.37 -23.15 -24.60
C GLU A 595 18.43 -22.42 -25.43
N GLY A 596 18.01 -21.59 -26.40
CA GLY A 596 18.89 -20.70 -27.14
C GLY A 596 19.52 -19.62 -26.26
N LEU A 597 18.72 -18.91 -25.45
CA LEU A 597 19.21 -17.87 -24.53
C LEU A 597 20.11 -18.44 -23.43
N GLN A 598 19.80 -19.62 -22.89
CA GLN A 598 20.72 -20.33 -21.98
C GLN A 598 22.09 -20.52 -22.63
N SER A 599 22.09 -21.08 -23.85
CA SER A 599 23.32 -21.42 -24.58
C SER A 599 24.15 -20.19 -24.93
N GLU A 600 23.52 -19.08 -25.34
CA GLU A 600 24.24 -17.85 -25.67
C GLU A 600 24.82 -17.17 -24.44
N VAL A 601 24.05 -17.03 -23.35
CA VAL A 601 24.51 -16.39 -22.11
C VAL A 601 25.67 -17.18 -21.48
N GLU A 602 25.58 -18.51 -21.45
CA GLU A 602 26.69 -19.36 -21.01
C GLU A 602 27.92 -19.18 -21.91
N GLN A 603 27.77 -19.29 -23.24
CA GLN A 603 28.90 -19.14 -24.15
C GLN A 603 29.60 -17.79 -24.00
N ARG A 604 28.86 -16.70 -23.82
CA ARG A 604 29.40 -15.35 -23.61
C ARG A 604 30.16 -15.23 -22.29
N LEU A 605 29.63 -15.80 -21.20
CA LEU A 605 30.28 -15.78 -19.89
C LEU A 605 31.59 -16.58 -19.86
N TRP A 606 31.63 -17.74 -20.54
CA TRP A 606 32.88 -18.49 -20.72
C TRP A 606 33.91 -17.66 -21.51
N LEU A 607 33.51 -17.06 -22.63
CA LEU A 607 34.41 -16.28 -23.49
C LEU A 607 34.96 -15.02 -22.77
N GLU A 608 34.21 -14.41 -21.85
CA GLU A 608 34.72 -13.34 -20.97
C GLU A 608 35.89 -13.83 -20.10
N GLN A 609 35.73 -14.98 -19.43
CA GLN A 609 36.76 -15.55 -18.56
C GLN A 609 37.97 -16.07 -19.36
N ASP A 610 37.72 -16.74 -20.48
CA ASP A 610 38.75 -17.27 -21.37
C ASP A 610 39.56 -16.13 -22.02
N LEU A 611 38.92 -14.98 -22.35
CA LEU A 611 39.60 -13.82 -22.94
C LEU A 611 40.54 -13.13 -21.95
N LEU A 612 40.13 -12.94 -20.69
CA LEU A 612 40.99 -12.38 -19.65
C LEU A 612 42.27 -13.23 -19.46
N GLN A 613 42.17 -14.56 -19.59
CA GLN A 613 43.33 -15.45 -19.54
C GLN A 613 44.16 -15.46 -20.85
N ALA A 614 43.56 -15.10 -21.97
CA ALA A 614 44.24 -15.10 -23.28
C ALA A 614 45.12 -13.85 -23.51
N ILE A 615 44.78 -12.69 -22.93
CA ILE A 615 45.54 -11.44 -23.10
C ILE A 615 46.99 -11.61 -22.63
N GLY A 616 47.95 -11.25 -23.49
CA GLY A 616 49.38 -11.42 -23.21
C GLY A 616 49.95 -12.83 -23.41
N THR A 617 49.14 -13.79 -23.88
CA THR A 617 49.56 -15.18 -24.12
C THR A 617 49.60 -15.54 -25.61
N PRO A 618 50.35 -16.58 -26.04
CA PRO A 618 50.48 -16.93 -27.46
C PRO A 618 49.19 -17.38 -28.19
N VAL A 619 48.07 -17.59 -27.48
CA VAL A 619 46.76 -17.88 -28.12
C VAL A 619 46.06 -16.64 -28.62
N LEU A 620 46.51 -15.44 -28.22
CA LEU A 620 46.04 -14.15 -28.73
C LEU A 620 47.19 -13.44 -29.44
N THR A 621 47.01 -13.13 -30.72
CA THR A 621 48.06 -12.54 -31.57
C THR A 621 47.50 -11.37 -32.39
N LEU A 622 48.40 -10.57 -32.97
CA LEU A 622 48.05 -9.52 -33.94
C LEU A 622 48.61 -9.92 -35.29
N HIS A 623 47.76 -9.91 -36.31
CA HIS A 623 48.14 -10.07 -37.71
C HIS A 623 48.21 -8.70 -38.38
N VAL A 624 49.18 -8.48 -39.26
CA VAL A 624 49.26 -7.29 -40.10
C VAL A 624 48.52 -7.53 -41.41
N GLN A 625 47.64 -6.61 -41.83
CA GLN A 625 47.18 -6.54 -43.22
C GLN A 625 47.80 -5.33 -43.91
N PRO A 626 48.67 -5.50 -44.93
CA PRO A 626 49.30 -4.38 -45.61
C PRO A 626 48.33 -3.59 -46.51
N GLN A 627 48.55 -2.28 -46.55
CA GLN A 627 47.89 -1.31 -47.42
C GLN A 627 48.80 -0.98 -48.61
N PHE A 628 48.26 -0.90 -49.84
CA PHE A 628 49.06 -0.70 -51.06
C PHE A 628 48.67 0.56 -51.84
N GLY A 629 49.66 1.30 -52.35
CA GLY A 629 49.45 2.45 -53.24
C GLY A 629 49.28 2.05 -54.72
N HIS A 630 49.00 3.03 -55.58
CA HIS A 630 48.82 2.82 -57.03
C HIS A 630 50.06 2.23 -57.74
N ASP A 631 51.26 2.44 -57.19
CA ASP A 631 52.52 1.87 -57.66
C ASP A 631 52.75 0.43 -57.19
N GLY A 632 51.77 -0.16 -56.49
CA GLY A 632 51.83 -1.49 -55.92
C GLY A 632 52.72 -1.61 -54.68
N ARG A 633 53.30 -0.51 -54.16
CA ARG A 633 54.13 -0.53 -52.94
C ARG A 633 53.29 -0.55 -51.68
N VAL A 634 53.89 -1.07 -50.60
CA VAL A 634 53.32 -0.98 -49.24
C VAL A 634 53.35 0.48 -48.79
N THR A 635 52.23 0.98 -48.27
CA THR A 635 52.10 2.35 -47.73
C THR A 635 51.82 2.39 -46.23
N GLY A 636 51.42 1.25 -45.65
CA GLY A 636 51.10 1.05 -44.24
C GLY A 636 50.65 -0.38 -43.99
N GLY A 637 50.14 -0.66 -42.78
CA GLY A 637 49.42 -1.90 -42.49
C GLY A 637 48.64 -1.85 -41.18
N GLU A 638 47.51 -2.54 -41.12
CA GLU A 638 46.62 -2.57 -39.96
C GLU A 638 46.89 -3.77 -39.04
N LEU A 639 46.87 -3.54 -37.73
CA LEU A 639 47.06 -4.56 -36.69
C LEU A 639 45.73 -5.16 -36.22
N LEU A 640 45.41 -6.32 -36.77
CA LEU A 640 44.13 -7.03 -36.58
C LEU A 640 44.25 -8.17 -35.58
N ALA A 641 43.50 -8.11 -34.48
CA ALA A 641 43.55 -9.11 -33.40
C ALA A 641 43.03 -10.49 -33.84
N ARG A 642 43.67 -11.57 -33.39
CA ARG A 642 43.32 -12.97 -33.71
C ARG A 642 43.40 -13.81 -32.44
N TRP A 643 42.31 -14.48 -32.08
CA TRP A 643 42.23 -15.36 -30.92
C TRP A 643 42.03 -16.81 -31.38
N THR A 644 42.90 -17.72 -30.94
CA THR A 644 42.81 -19.16 -31.23
C THR A 644 42.61 -19.92 -29.92
N HIS A 645 41.35 -20.15 -29.55
CA HIS A 645 41.00 -20.77 -28.28
C HIS A 645 41.40 -22.26 -28.25
N PRO A 646 42.07 -22.77 -27.19
CA PRO A 646 42.60 -24.14 -27.15
C PRO A 646 41.59 -25.26 -27.46
N THR A 647 40.31 -25.07 -27.12
CA THR A 647 39.25 -26.06 -27.33
C THR A 647 38.22 -25.69 -28.40
N ARG A 648 38.16 -24.41 -28.83
CA ARG A 648 37.15 -23.92 -29.80
C ARG A 648 37.75 -23.54 -31.16
N GLY A 649 39.08 -23.48 -31.28
CA GLY A 649 39.74 -23.00 -32.50
C GLY A 649 39.65 -21.48 -32.65
N PRO A 650 39.69 -20.94 -33.88
CA PRO A 650 39.70 -19.49 -34.11
C PRO A 650 38.39 -18.83 -33.69
N VAL A 651 38.46 -17.83 -32.81
CA VAL A 651 37.32 -17.01 -32.36
C VAL A 651 37.34 -15.67 -33.10
N SER A 652 36.18 -15.26 -33.63
CA SER A 652 36.06 -14.02 -34.41
C SER A 652 36.20 -12.77 -33.52
N PRO A 653 36.95 -11.73 -33.96
CA PRO A 653 36.99 -10.43 -33.28
C PRO A 653 35.62 -9.81 -33.06
N ALA A 654 34.71 -9.94 -34.03
CA ALA A 654 33.32 -9.47 -33.90
C ALA A 654 32.52 -10.14 -32.76
N LEU A 655 33.06 -11.20 -32.15
CA LEU A 655 32.46 -11.94 -31.06
C LEU A 655 33.16 -11.60 -29.71
N PHE A 656 34.49 -11.46 -29.68
CA PHE A 656 35.22 -11.19 -28.43
C PHE A 656 35.53 -9.70 -28.16
N ILE A 657 35.61 -8.82 -29.17
CA ILE A 657 35.83 -7.38 -28.96
C ILE A 657 34.65 -6.73 -28.23
N PRO A 658 33.36 -6.97 -28.57
CA PRO A 658 32.24 -6.40 -27.83
C PRO A 658 32.19 -6.87 -26.36
N ILE A 659 32.55 -8.14 -26.10
CA ILE A 659 32.71 -8.66 -24.74
C ILE A 659 33.80 -7.86 -24.01
N ALA A 660 34.93 -7.61 -24.65
CA ALA A 660 36.02 -6.83 -24.07
C ALA A 660 35.60 -5.37 -23.75
N GLU A 661 34.84 -4.74 -24.65
CA GLU A 661 34.36 -3.36 -24.48
C GLU A 661 33.36 -3.21 -23.34
N GLU A 662 32.44 -4.14 -23.17
CA GLU A 662 31.43 -4.13 -22.10
C GLU A 662 32.07 -4.38 -20.72
N THR A 663 32.96 -5.37 -20.65
CA THR A 663 33.61 -5.83 -19.40
C THR A 663 34.75 -4.94 -18.95
N GLY A 664 35.32 -4.13 -19.86
CA GLY A 664 36.51 -3.32 -19.62
C GLY A 664 37.83 -4.06 -19.91
N LEU A 665 37.79 -5.33 -20.32
CA LEU A 665 38.99 -6.06 -20.78
C LEU A 665 39.62 -5.42 -22.03
N ILE A 666 38.87 -4.59 -22.78
CA ILE A 666 39.37 -3.85 -23.94
C ILE A 666 40.58 -2.97 -23.59
N SER A 667 40.64 -2.43 -22.37
CA SER A 667 41.72 -1.56 -21.92
C SER A 667 43.01 -2.35 -21.69
N LEU A 668 42.91 -3.57 -21.15
CA LEU A 668 44.02 -4.52 -21.09
C LEU A 668 44.45 -4.98 -22.49
N LEU A 669 43.48 -5.26 -23.36
CA LEU A 669 43.73 -5.71 -24.72
C LEU A 669 44.52 -4.66 -25.53
N GLY A 670 44.06 -3.41 -25.58
CA GLY A 670 44.78 -2.36 -26.31
C GLY A 670 46.07 -1.90 -25.62
N ALA A 671 46.19 -2.04 -24.29
CA ALA A 671 47.46 -1.83 -23.61
C ALA A 671 48.54 -2.81 -24.10
N TRP A 672 48.18 -4.08 -24.28
CA TRP A 672 49.01 -5.11 -24.92
C TRP A 672 49.23 -4.82 -26.42
N SER A 673 48.18 -4.49 -27.17
CA SER A 673 48.29 -4.21 -28.61
C SER A 673 49.20 -3.01 -28.92
N LEU A 674 49.22 -1.97 -28.08
CA LEU A 674 50.12 -0.83 -28.25
C LEU A 674 51.59 -1.23 -28.06
N GLN A 675 51.89 -2.12 -27.12
CA GLN A 675 53.25 -2.63 -26.93
C GLN A 675 53.70 -3.45 -28.15
N PHE A 676 52.83 -4.34 -28.65
CA PHE A 676 53.07 -5.09 -29.89
C PHE A 676 53.27 -4.17 -31.10
N ALA A 677 52.45 -3.12 -31.25
CA ALA A 677 52.58 -2.13 -32.31
C ALA A 677 53.92 -1.39 -32.26
N CYS A 678 54.38 -1.01 -31.06
CA CYS A 678 55.70 -0.41 -30.87
C CYS A 678 56.83 -1.39 -31.26
N ASP A 679 56.75 -2.65 -30.85
CA ASP A 679 57.78 -3.65 -31.17
C ASP A 679 57.79 -4.01 -32.68
N ALA A 680 56.63 -4.03 -33.34
CA ALA A 680 56.52 -4.16 -34.79
C ALA A 680 57.15 -2.97 -35.55
N LEU A 681 56.94 -1.73 -35.08
CA LEU A 681 57.60 -0.54 -35.63
C LEU A 681 59.11 -0.54 -35.42
N LEU A 682 59.61 -1.09 -34.30
CA LEU A 682 61.04 -1.29 -34.07
C LEU A 682 61.63 -2.33 -35.03
N ALA A 683 60.95 -3.46 -35.23
CA ALA A 683 61.37 -4.50 -36.18
C ALA A 683 61.41 -3.99 -37.64
N LEU A 684 60.45 -3.15 -38.06
CA LEU A 684 60.52 -2.45 -39.36
C LEU A 684 61.75 -1.53 -39.46
N ARG A 685 62.03 -0.78 -38.40
CA ARG A 685 63.18 0.14 -38.35
C ARG A 685 64.52 -0.59 -38.47
N GLU A 686 64.62 -1.81 -37.92
CA GLU A 686 65.81 -2.67 -38.10
C GLU A 686 66.00 -3.15 -39.54
N LEU A 687 64.91 -3.30 -40.32
CA LEU A 687 65.01 -3.53 -41.77
C LEU A 687 65.39 -2.26 -42.54
N GLY A 688 65.37 -1.08 -41.90
CA GLY A 688 65.56 0.23 -42.52
C GLY A 688 64.29 0.81 -43.14
N GLU A 689 63.12 0.24 -42.82
CA GLU A 689 61.81 0.63 -43.33
C GLU A 689 61.03 1.42 -42.26
N THR A 690 60.05 2.23 -42.67
CA THR A 690 59.28 3.10 -41.75
C THR A 690 57.79 3.19 -42.07
N TYR A 691 57.19 2.10 -42.56
CA TYR A 691 55.73 2.07 -42.80
C TYR A 691 54.97 2.38 -41.50
N PRO A 692 53.91 3.21 -41.55
CA PRO A 692 53.02 3.39 -40.42
C PRO A 692 52.26 2.09 -40.14
N LEU A 693 51.94 1.85 -38.88
CA LEU A 693 51.02 0.80 -38.45
C LEU A 693 49.76 1.43 -37.88
N SER A 694 48.61 0.94 -38.34
CA SER A 694 47.33 1.29 -37.75
C SER A 694 46.95 0.33 -36.63
N LEU A 695 46.26 0.88 -35.62
CA LEU A 695 45.74 0.16 -34.47
C LEU A 695 44.34 0.69 -34.15
N ASN A 696 43.35 -0.20 -34.20
CA ASN A 696 41.99 0.05 -33.72
C ASN A 696 42.01 0.44 -32.22
N VAL A 697 41.32 1.53 -31.86
CA VAL A 697 41.17 2.01 -30.47
C VAL A 697 39.70 2.21 -30.14
N SER A 698 39.22 1.54 -29.09
CA SER A 698 37.81 1.63 -28.66
C SER A 698 37.44 3.04 -28.16
N PRO A 699 36.19 3.50 -28.38
CA PRO A 699 35.65 4.70 -27.72
C PRO A 699 35.88 4.72 -26.21
N ARG A 700 35.73 3.55 -25.55
CA ARG A 700 35.84 3.44 -24.10
C ARG A 700 37.26 3.74 -23.63
N GLN A 701 38.27 3.17 -24.31
CA GLN A 701 39.69 3.38 -24.03
C GLN A 701 40.11 4.83 -24.27
N LEU A 702 39.72 5.40 -25.42
CA LEU A 702 40.04 6.78 -25.76
C LEU A 702 39.54 7.76 -24.68
N MET A 703 38.46 7.41 -23.98
CA MET A 703 37.84 8.18 -22.90
C MET A 703 38.36 7.88 -21.48
N GLU A 704 39.29 6.93 -21.29
CA GLU A 704 39.89 6.66 -19.97
C GLU A 704 40.85 7.77 -19.54
N ALA A 705 40.85 8.15 -18.25
CA ALA A 705 41.62 9.29 -17.74
C ALA A 705 43.14 9.19 -18.01
N GLN A 706 43.69 7.97 -17.95
CA GLN A 706 45.14 7.72 -18.04
C GLN A 706 45.62 7.29 -19.44
N PHE A 707 44.73 7.13 -20.42
CA PHE A 707 45.09 6.58 -21.74
C PHE A 707 46.18 7.39 -22.45
N THR A 708 46.05 8.73 -22.49
CA THR A 708 47.06 9.62 -23.10
C THR A 708 48.41 9.55 -22.39
N GLU A 709 48.42 9.32 -21.07
CA GLU A 709 49.65 9.17 -20.28
C GLU A 709 50.32 7.82 -20.59
N TYR A 710 49.55 6.73 -20.58
CA TYR A 710 50.04 5.39 -20.95
C TYR A 710 50.62 5.36 -22.38
N VAL A 711 49.98 6.04 -23.35
CA VAL A 711 50.50 6.11 -24.72
C VAL A 711 51.83 6.86 -24.78
N ARG A 712 51.94 8.04 -24.14
CA ARG A 712 53.20 8.80 -24.02
C ARG A 712 54.31 7.94 -23.42
N ASP A 713 54.05 7.35 -22.25
CA ASP A 713 55.05 6.61 -21.48
C ASP A 713 55.50 5.34 -22.22
N THR A 714 54.61 4.71 -23.00
CA THR A 714 54.95 3.58 -23.88
C THR A 714 55.84 4.02 -25.06
N LEU A 715 55.53 5.14 -25.72
CA LEU A 715 56.33 5.67 -26.83
C LEU A 715 57.74 6.11 -26.38
N GLU A 716 57.82 6.81 -25.24
CA GLU A 716 59.08 7.28 -24.66
C GLU A 716 59.97 6.10 -24.21
N SER A 717 59.40 5.10 -23.53
CA SER A 717 60.16 3.93 -23.07
C SER A 717 60.60 2.99 -24.20
N LYS A 718 59.84 2.88 -25.29
CA LYS A 718 60.22 2.10 -26.49
C LYS A 718 61.09 2.88 -27.49
N GLY A 719 61.16 4.21 -27.39
CA GLY A 719 61.87 5.06 -28.36
C GLY A 719 61.25 5.02 -29.76
N VAL A 720 59.92 5.01 -29.83
CA VAL A 720 59.12 4.92 -31.07
C VAL A 720 58.53 6.29 -31.41
N PRO A 721 58.70 6.82 -32.64
CA PRO A 721 58.10 8.08 -33.04
C PRO A 721 56.59 7.91 -33.30
N GLY A 722 55.76 8.66 -32.56
CA GLY A 722 54.30 8.56 -32.65
C GLY A 722 53.71 8.78 -34.05
N ASN A 723 54.42 9.48 -34.95
CA ASN A 723 54.01 9.66 -36.35
C ASN A 723 54.04 8.41 -37.24
N ARG A 724 54.38 7.24 -36.66
CA ARG A 724 54.27 5.92 -37.28
C ARG A 724 53.16 5.05 -36.70
N LEU A 725 52.41 5.55 -35.71
CA LEU A 725 51.14 4.96 -35.28
C LEU A 725 49.98 5.78 -35.84
N ILE A 726 49.00 5.06 -36.36
CA ILE A 726 47.68 5.58 -36.72
C ILE A 726 46.68 4.92 -35.74
N PHE A 727 45.90 5.71 -35.01
CA PHE A 727 44.80 5.19 -34.20
C PHE A 727 43.51 5.25 -35.03
N GLU A 728 42.92 4.09 -35.27
CA GLU A 728 41.64 3.94 -35.95
C GLU A 728 40.50 4.02 -34.93
N ILE A 729 39.47 4.80 -35.27
CA ILE A 729 38.31 5.06 -34.43
C ILE A 729 37.06 4.97 -35.32
N THR A 730 36.09 4.14 -34.94
CA THR A 730 34.85 3.97 -35.73
C THR A 730 33.97 5.23 -35.71
N GLU A 731 33.19 5.44 -36.78
CA GLU A 731 32.36 6.65 -36.96
C GLU A 731 31.46 6.98 -35.73
N GLY A 732 30.89 5.95 -35.10
CA GLY A 732 29.94 6.10 -33.98
C GLY A 732 30.51 6.72 -32.70
N VAL A 733 31.84 6.69 -32.50
CA VAL A 733 32.51 7.27 -31.31
C VAL A 733 32.25 8.77 -31.17
N LEU A 734 32.03 9.46 -32.29
CA LEU A 734 32.00 10.92 -32.37
C LEU A 734 30.74 11.57 -31.79
N ILE A 735 29.74 10.78 -31.37
CA ILE A 735 28.39 11.27 -31.07
C ILE A 735 28.18 11.65 -29.59
N GLN A 736 28.86 10.99 -28.64
CA GLN A 736 28.49 11.08 -27.21
C GLN A 736 29.17 12.21 -26.41
N ASP A 737 30.49 12.42 -26.53
CA ASP A 737 31.18 13.62 -26.00
C ASP A 737 32.28 14.09 -26.95
N MET A 738 31.85 14.76 -28.02
CA MET A 738 32.71 15.38 -29.02
C MET A 738 33.78 16.31 -28.43
N GLN A 739 33.50 17.01 -27.31
CA GLN A 739 34.49 17.92 -26.73
C GLN A 739 35.60 17.19 -25.97
N ALA A 740 35.28 16.14 -25.22
CA ALA A 740 36.30 15.31 -24.58
C ALA A 740 37.12 14.55 -25.63
N VAL A 741 36.46 13.91 -26.60
CA VAL A 741 37.12 13.18 -27.69
C VAL A 741 38.09 14.10 -28.45
N ALA A 742 37.65 15.28 -28.89
CA ALA A 742 38.51 16.23 -29.59
C ALA A 742 39.74 16.67 -28.78
N ARG A 743 39.57 16.97 -27.48
CA ARG A 743 40.70 17.32 -26.58
C ARG A 743 41.69 16.16 -26.42
N ARG A 744 41.20 14.93 -26.30
CA ARG A 744 42.00 13.71 -26.12
C ARG A 744 42.78 13.36 -27.38
N MET A 745 42.15 13.44 -28.54
CA MET A 745 42.82 13.29 -29.84
C MET A 745 43.87 14.38 -30.05
N GLN A 746 43.57 15.65 -29.76
CA GLN A 746 44.55 16.73 -29.86
C GLN A 746 45.77 16.50 -28.96
N ALA A 747 45.58 16.05 -27.72
CA ALA A 747 46.69 15.72 -26.81
C ALA A 747 47.55 14.55 -27.32
N LEU A 748 46.95 13.53 -27.92
CA LEU A 748 47.65 12.41 -28.56
C LEU A 748 48.39 12.85 -29.84
N SER A 749 47.80 13.73 -30.66
CA SER A 749 48.46 14.28 -31.86
C SER A 749 49.66 15.18 -31.54
N LEU A 750 49.74 15.77 -30.34
CA LEU A 750 50.96 16.44 -29.87
C LEU A 750 52.11 15.46 -29.58
N LEU A 751 51.83 14.17 -29.35
CA LEU A 751 52.83 13.08 -29.33
C LEU A 751 53.19 12.59 -30.76
N GLY A 752 52.58 13.19 -31.79
CA GLY A 752 52.71 12.81 -33.19
C GLY A 752 51.74 11.72 -33.67
N ILE A 753 50.87 11.18 -32.80
CA ILE A 753 49.88 10.17 -33.18
C ILE A 753 48.94 10.72 -34.27
N ARG A 754 48.74 9.91 -35.31
CA ARG A 754 47.78 10.16 -36.39
C ARG A 754 46.45 9.49 -36.08
N PHE A 755 45.37 10.00 -36.65
CA PHE A 755 44.04 9.42 -36.51
C PHE A 755 43.43 9.07 -37.87
N SER A 756 42.82 7.90 -37.94
CA SER A 756 41.99 7.44 -39.05
C SER A 756 40.56 7.23 -38.56
N ILE A 757 39.56 7.55 -39.38
CA ILE A 757 38.18 7.14 -39.10
C ILE A 757 37.88 5.85 -39.85
N ASP A 758 37.34 4.89 -39.10
CA ASP A 758 36.97 3.56 -39.56
C ASP A 758 35.47 3.42 -39.82
N ASP A 759 35.10 2.40 -40.60
CA ASP A 759 33.73 2.09 -41.06
C ASP A 759 32.99 3.26 -41.79
N PHE A 760 33.74 4.21 -42.39
CA PHE A 760 33.16 5.49 -42.80
C PHE A 760 32.10 5.37 -43.91
N GLY A 761 30.95 6.00 -43.68
CA GLY A 761 29.82 6.02 -44.62
C GLY A 761 28.72 5.01 -44.32
N THR A 762 28.90 4.18 -43.29
CA THR A 762 27.84 3.32 -42.74
C THR A 762 26.91 4.06 -41.77
N GLY A 763 27.31 5.25 -41.29
CA GLY A 763 26.60 6.04 -40.28
C GLY A 763 26.06 7.41 -40.74
N TYR A 764 25.45 8.13 -39.79
CA TYR A 764 24.95 9.49 -39.98
C TYR A 764 26.07 10.54 -39.80
N SER A 765 27.00 10.57 -40.75
CA SER A 765 28.19 11.44 -40.69
C SER A 765 27.87 12.93 -40.65
N ASN A 766 28.12 13.56 -39.50
CA ASN A 766 28.06 15.01 -39.36
C ASN A 766 29.38 15.67 -39.82
N LEU A 767 29.40 16.12 -41.07
CA LEU A 767 30.48 16.87 -41.71
C LEU A 767 31.07 18.01 -40.85
N ALA A 768 30.27 18.66 -39.98
CA ALA A 768 30.74 19.73 -39.12
C ALA A 768 31.67 19.27 -37.98
N TYR A 769 31.73 17.96 -37.71
CA TYR A 769 32.62 17.35 -36.71
C TYR A 769 33.97 16.93 -37.30
N LEU A 770 33.98 16.34 -38.51
CA LEU A 770 35.22 15.93 -39.21
C LEU A 770 36.23 17.09 -39.26
N LYS A 771 35.75 18.29 -39.61
CA LYS A 771 36.53 19.54 -39.66
C LYS A 771 37.13 20.02 -38.33
N ARG A 772 36.75 19.43 -37.18
CA ARG A 772 37.19 19.84 -35.83
C ARG A 772 38.19 18.87 -35.19
N LEU A 773 38.39 17.70 -35.79
CA LEU A 773 39.22 16.62 -35.25
C LEU A 773 40.59 16.61 -35.95
N PRO A 774 41.68 16.19 -35.27
CA PRO A 774 43.02 16.12 -35.85
C PRO A 774 43.19 14.84 -36.70
N LEU A 775 42.35 14.72 -37.73
CA LEU A 775 42.33 13.57 -38.64
C LEU A 775 43.50 13.63 -39.63
N TYR A 776 43.95 12.44 -40.04
CA TYR A 776 44.99 12.24 -41.06
C TYR A 776 44.46 11.37 -42.20
N GLU A 777 43.60 10.39 -41.89
CA GLU A 777 43.15 9.35 -42.80
C GLU A 777 41.65 9.04 -42.61
N LEU A 778 41.06 8.41 -43.63
CA LEU A 778 39.67 7.94 -43.66
C LEU A 778 39.65 6.59 -44.39
N LYS A 779 39.03 5.57 -43.77
CA LYS A 779 38.86 4.23 -44.34
C LYS A 779 37.43 4.11 -44.89
N ILE A 780 37.30 3.84 -46.19
CA ILE A 780 35.99 3.56 -46.82
C ILE A 780 35.61 2.12 -46.47
N ASP A 781 34.46 1.94 -45.82
CA ASP A 781 33.99 0.62 -45.42
C ASP A 781 33.88 -0.36 -46.59
N LYS A 782 34.12 -1.63 -46.28
CA LYS A 782 33.98 -2.76 -47.19
C LYS A 782 32.61 -2.83 -47.86
N SER A 783 31.48 -2.55 -47.19
CA SER A 783 30.17 -2.70 -47.81
C SER A 783 30.02 -1.82 -49.06
N LEU A 784 30.46 -0.56 -48.97
CA LEU A 784 30.48 0.39 -50.08
C LEU A 784 31.45 -0.05 -51.19
N VAL A 785 32.55 -0.73 -50.85
CA VAL A 785 33.53 -1.25 -51.81
C VAL A 785 33.08 -2.56 -52.47
N GLN A 786 32.19 -3.35 -51.86
CA GLN A 786 31.75 -4.62 -52.44
C GLN A 786 30.90 -4.45 -53.71
N ASP A 787 30.01 -3.47 -53.75
CA ASP A 787 29.02 -3.32 -54.83
C ASP A 787 29.49 -2.46 -56.02
N ILE A 788 30.58 -1.69 -55.86
CA ILE A 788 31.25 -1.02 -56.98
C ILE A 788 32.00 -2.02 -57.88
N PRO A 789 32.07 -1.80 -59.21
CA PRO A 789 31.56 -0.67 -59.97
C PRO A 789 30.21 -0.98 -60.67
N ASN A 790 29.34 -1.79 -60.06
CA ASN A 790 28.08 -2.21 -60.69
C ASN A 790 26.86 -1.46 -60.14
N ASP A 791 26.85 -1.12 -58.85
CA ASP A 791 25.78 -0.33 -58.24
C ASP A 791 25.99 1.18 -58.39
N SER A 792 24.94 1.92 -58.78
CA SER A 792 25.01 3.36 -59.01
C SER A 792 25.12 4.19 -57.74
N ASP A 793 24.54 3.69 -56.65
CA ASP A 793 24.36 4.46 -55.43
C ASP A 793 25.64 4.35 -54.58
N SER A 794 26.23 3.15 -54.49
CA SER A 794 27.57 2.92 -53.96
C SER A 794 28.65 3.66 -54.77
N ILE A 795 28.56 3.72 -56.11
CA ILE A 795 29.45 4.57 -56.93
C ILE A 795 29.36 6.05 -56.48
N ALA A 796 28.14 6.58 -56.36
CA ALA A 796 27.93 7.98 -55.99
C ALA A 796 28.40 8.28 -54.56
N ILE A 797 28.19 7.36 -53.61
CA ILE A 797 28.66 7.47 -52.23
C ILE A 797 30.19 7.45 -52.18
N VAL A 798 30.86 6.48 -52.83
CA VAL A 798 32.32 6.37 -52.85
C VAL A 798 32.96 7.61 -53.50
N GLN A 799 32.41 8.11 -54.61
CA GLN A 799 32.86 9.36 -55.25
C GLN A 799 32.69 10.58 -54.31
N LEU A 800 31.58 10.68 -53.58
CA LEU A 800 31.34 11.74 -52.61
C LEU A 800 32.32 11.69 -51.43
N ILE A 801 32.64 10.50 -50.91
CA ILE A 801 33.61 10.30 -49.83
C ILE A 801 35.02 10.73 -50.29
N LEU A 802 35.44 10.31 -51.48
CA LEU A 802 36.74 10.68 -52.07
C LEU A 802 36.86 12.20 -52.27
N ALA A 803 35.84 12.84 -52.87
CA ALA A 803 35.81 14.28 -53.05
C ALA A 803 35.76 15.07 -51.72
N MET A 804 35.06 14.55 -50.70
CA MET A 804 35.06 15.14 -49.36
C MET A 804 36.44 15.04 -48.69
N ALA A 805 37.13 13.90 -48.82
CA ALA A 805 38.44 13.69 -48.23
C ALA A 805 39.51 14.61 -48.82
N ASP A 806 39.53 14.80 -50.16
CA ASP A 806 40.36 15.80 -50.83
C ASP A 806 40.15 17.21 -50.25
N GLN A 807 38.90 17.67 -50.18
CA GLN A 807 38.56 18.99 -49.63
C GLN A 807 38.91 19.16 -48.14
N LEU A 808 39.09 18.07 -47.41
CA LEU A 808 39.56 18.04 -46.02
C LEU A 808 41.06 17.73 -45.88
N ASN A 809 41.78 17.48 -46.99
CA ASN A 809 43.19 17.07 -47.04
C ASN A 809 43.47 15.76 -46.26
N LEU A 810 42.54 14.82 -46.32
CA LEU A 810 42.64 13.50 -45.69
C LEU A 810 43.14 12.45 -46.68
N ARG A 811 44.05 11.58 -46.24
CA ARG A 811 44.42 10.36 -46.98
C ARG A 811 43.21 9.40 -46.98
N VAL A 812 42.98 8.73 -48.10
CA VAL A 812 41.91 7.72 -48.19
C VAL A 812 42.47 6.33 -48.37
N VAL A 813 42.02 5.39 -47.55
CA VAL A 813 42.21 3.94 -47.73
C VAL A 813 40.85 3.33 -48.07
N ALA A 814 40.78 2.47 -49.07
CA ALA A 814 39.55 1.72 -49.36
C ALA A 814 39.70 0.25 -48.96
N GLU A 815 38.71 -0.28 -48.24
CA GLU A 815 38.77 -1.60 -47.61
C GLU A 815 38.05 -2.71 -48.36
N GLY A 816 38.34 -3.96 -47.96
CA GLY A 816 37.63 -5.12 -48.49
C GLY A 816 37.79 -5.35 -49.99
N VAL A 817 38.79 -4.75 -50.64
CA VAL A 817 39.04 -4.87 -52.08
C VAL A 817 39.34 -6.33 -52.44
N GLU A 818 38.44 -6.95 -53.20
CA GLU A 818 38.49 -8.37 -53.56
C GLU A 818 38.65 -8.61 -55.07
N THR A 819 38.50 -7.58 -55.91
CA THR A 819 38.57 -7.69 -57.39
C THR A 819 39.39 -6.58 -58.05
N GLU A 820 39.99 -6.91 -59.19
CA GLU A 820 40.68 -5.94 -60.06
C GLU A 820 39.77 -4.80 -60.57
N ALA A 821 38.46 -5.03 -60.65
CA ALA A 821 37.49 -4.03 -61.07
C ALA A 821 37.30 -2.94 -60.00
N GLN A 822 37.17 -3.34 -58.73
CA GLN A 822 37.15 -2.44 -57.57
C GLN A 822 38.47 -1.67 -57.46
N SER A 823 39.59 -2.39 -57.52
CA SER A 823 40.95 -1.82 -57.47
C SER A 823 41.15 -0.70 -58.51
N ARG A 824 40.80 -0.98 -59.77
CA ARG A 824 40.89 0.00 -60.86
C ARG A 824 39.95 1.19 -60.64
N PHE A 825 38.67 0.96 -60.34
CA PHE A 825 37.71 2.03 -60.11
C PHE A 825 38.19 2.99 -59.01
N LEU A 826 38.72 2.46 -57.91
CA LEU A 826 39.17 3.27 -56.77
C LEU A 826 40.41 4.11 -57.13
N PHE A 827 41.39 3.56 -57.85
CA PHE A 827 42.54 4.34 -58.34
C PHE A 827 42.19 5.33 -59.47
N GLU A 828 41.19 5.03 -60.31
CA GLU A 828 40.67 5.95 -61.33
C GLU A 828 39.92 7.17 -60.73
N HIS A 829 39.61 7.13 -59.43
CA HIS A 829 38.99 8.23 -58.66
C HIS A 829 39.90 8.70 -57.50
N ASP A 830 41.22 8.67 -57.69
CA ASP A 830 42.23 9.23 -56.77
C ASP A 830 42.24 8.65 -55.33
N CYS A 831 41.79 7.41 -55.13
CA CYS A 831 41.98 6.72 -53.85
C CYS A 831 43.47 6.49 -53.57
N HIS A 832 43.94 6.82 -52.36
CA HIS A 832 45.37 6.92 -52.07
C HIS A 832 46.03 5.56 -51.77
N ALA A 833 45.28 4.62 -51.19
CA ALA A 833 45.72 3.25 -50.96
C ALA A 833 44.55 2.27 -50.83
N LEU A 834 44.82 0.99 -51.04
CA LEU A 834 43.84 -0.09 -50.98
C LEU A 834 44.25 -1.16 -49.96
N GLN A 835 43.24 -1.72 -49.28
CA GLN A 835 43.35 -2.83 -48.34
C GLN A 835 42.31 -3.89 -48.70
N GLY A 836 42.71 -5.16 -48.79
CA GLY A 836 41.77 -6.23 -49.15
C GLY A 836 42.42 -7.53 -49.62
N TYR A 837 41.61 -8.59 -49.72
CA TYR A 837 42.08 -9.94 -50.02
C TYR A 837 42.58 -10.14 -51.46
N LEU A 838 42.30 -9.20 -52.39
CA LEU A 838 42.97 -9.14 -53.70
C LEU A 838 44.49 -8.99 -53.55
N LEU A 839 44.90 -8.18 -52.57
CA LEU A 839 46.29 -7.72 -52.41
C LEU A 839 47.04 -8.53 -51.35
N ALA A 840 46.41 -8.72 -50.18
CA ALA A 840 46.94 -9.53 -49.09
C ALA A 840 45.86 -9.92 -48.09
N ARG A 841 45.99 -11.13 -47.51
CA ARG A 841 45.25 -11.52 -46.29
C ARG A 841 46.05 -11.11 -45.04
N PRO A 842 45.39 -10.83 -43.89
CA PRO A 842 46.05 -10.57 -42.61
C PRO A 842 47.00 -11.71 -42.21
N MET A 843 48.27 -11.42 -42.01
CA MET A 843 49.34 -12.40 -41.77
C MET A 843 50.12 -12.12 -40.47
N PRO A 844 50.80 -13.11 -39.86
CA PRO A 844 51.69 -12.86 -38.72
C PRO A 844 52.77 -11.82 -39.05
N LEU A 845 53.23 -11.08 -38.04
CA LEU A 845 54.22 -10.01 -38.18
C LEU A 845 55.48 -10.49 -38.92
N GLU A 846 55.97 -11.68 -38.59
CA GLU A 846 57.17 -12.28 -39.18
C GLU A 846 57.01 -12.50 -40.69
N ALA A 847 55.84 -12.99 -41.11
CA ALA A 847 55.52 -13.19 -42.52
C ALA A 847 55.43 -11.86 -43.28
N TRP A 848 54.90 -10.81 -42.65
CA TRP A 848 54.88 -9.48 -43.25
C TRP A 848 56.27 -8.86 -43.37
N LEU A 849 57.12 -9.00 -42.35
CA LEU A 849 58.53 -8.59 -42.39
C LEU A 849 59.28 -9.30 -43.53
N ASP A 850 58.97 -10.57 -43.83
CA ASP A 850 59.53 -11.30 -44.98
C ASP A 850 58.97 -10.83 -46.34
N VAL A 851 57.69 -10.44 -46.43
CA VAL A 851 57.14 -9.77 -47.64
C VAL A 851 57.89 -8.46 -47.91
N VAL A 852 58.12 -7.65 -46.88
CA VAL A 852 58.88 -6.40 -46.94
C VAL A 852 60.33 -6.65 -47.37
N ARG A 853 61.05 -7.59 -46.73
CA ARG A 853 62.41 -8.01 -47.10
C ARG A 853 62.51 -8.46 -48.56
N THR A 854 61.53 -9.24 -49.03
CA THR A 854 61.58 -9.87 -50.36
C THR A 854 61.33 -8.86 -51.48
N ARG A 855 60.37 -7.94 -51.32
CA ARG A 855 60.13 -6.87 -52.31
C ARG A 855 61.32 -5.92 -52.42
N ARG A 856 61.97 -5.56 -51.31
CA ARG A 856 63.19 -4.73 -51.31
C ARG A 856 64.34 -5.35 -52.13
N ARG A 857 64.44 -6.68 -52.21
CA ARG A 857 65.42 -7.36 -53.08
C ARG A 857 65.10 -7.22 -54.56
N HIS A 858 63.82 -7.20 -54.95
CA HIS A 858 63.41 -6.95 -56.33
C HIS A 858 63.60 -5.49 -56.77
N GLU A 859 63.60 -4.53 -55.84
CA GLU A 859 63.94 -3.13 -56.18
C GLU A 859 65.45 -2.90 -56.23
N ALA A 860 66.23 -3.59 -55.39
CA ALA A 860 67.70 -3.53 -55.42
C ALA A 860 68.33 -4.31 -56.58
N GLY A 861 67.62 -5.30 -57.14
CA GLY A 861 68.01 -6.06 -58.32
C GLY A 861 67.11 -5.73 -59.50
N GLY A 862 67.52 -4.75 -60.32
CA GLY A 862 66.82 -4.39 -61.55
C GLY A 862 66.66 -5.56 -62.54
N PRO A 863 65.72 -5.45 -63.50
CA PRO A 863 65.31 -6.58 -64.34
C PRO A 863 66.46 -7.15 -65.19
N ALA A 864 66.42 -8.47 -65.38
CA ALA A 864 67.27 -9.25 -66.27
C ALA A 864 66.43 -9.82 -67.43
#